data_AF-A0A0L8H0V6-F1
#
_entry.id   AF-A0A0L8H0V6-F1
#
_cell.length_a   1.000
_cell.length_b   1.000
_cell.length_c   1.000
_cell.angle_alpha   90.00
_cell.angle_beta   90.00
_cell.angle_gamma   90.00
#
_symmetry.space_group_name_H-M   'P 1'
#
loop_
_entity.id
_entity.type
_entity.pdbx_description
1 polymer ?
#
loop_
_entity_poly.entity_id
_entity_poly.type
_entity_poly.pdbx_seq_one_letter_code
_entity_poly.pdbx_strand_id
1 'polypeptide(L)'
;MEKFNLAWKQEVSRKLKLTLIPFLSHNNLSMIIFSLSILTSLCLQEELGNKLFNANNINQTFKMMFNIVINGESGTSRLYAIDLFIDMMKNSKIQQLLAVFTHLSASLKEVFVLLGSCSALTATKVFELFISFCSVRSIRKMLSYYLFDLSQYNDPTAPKNVTAFHLEAMTSWISSSLDSEIEASCRALELCIEILEELNENSWLKDQEKSVESLLTVLHKSLKASPPVSHPTAMKTFCQKQILVIKALCNICQESMFVEKMLSYLQVEDFHQLLEFHFNNTNFSMNHTRKDAKRQNWGDLSVSLVLCVLNFLSFINVPTVKSFFENVMQNSNIVQFLSKGFLSSDRNEVHAAINLLSIGSKLESFPHVALGDALAANNVVREQDHKTMNNSTFGWNSSIHNSYNILTSNHAGQKVPGKSASIAEQSIEDLIEKLQTGLEVKDVKLSEMIDVYEHKLQSMQMREQQLQDLLEAKTLAVVRADRVISQFRSRRAEAEAENCSIRNMLRTFEKRTEEYQEKLQNMTALETNYNNLLAEKQKLALMAEEHTVLKENYNEQSQKLENAEHMLNTLRQEHTSLTEMHEILRKHHETLKQQNEVSLEKQGKLSRQLKESESMVKSLQKTVSEIEEQLQKLSKERDDLDEAIEKVRRSLDKTEIEKKELQQKITSLEVVCQKHESVIKEKTEELQEVKDNLAKHEQIAAMIHNLSSSKIPPKVSF
;
A
#
# COMPACT_ATOMS: atom_id res chain seq x y z
N MET A 1 -33.34 39.72 23.53
CA MET A 1 -32.46 39.43 22.37
C MET A 1 -31.82 38.05 22.46
N GLU A 2 -31.20 37.65 23.57
CA GLU A 2 -30.56 36.32 23.69
C GLU A 2 -31.52 35.13 23.50
N LYS A 3 -32.73 35.17 24.07
CA LYS A 3 -33.75 34.13 23.86
C LYS A 3 -34.19 33.98 22.39
N PHE A 4 -34.24 35.09 21.65
CA PHE A 4 -34.58 35.08 20.23
C PHE A 4 -33.44 34.49 19.39
N ASN A 5 -32.19 34.86 19.71
CA ASN A 5 -31.00 34.28 19.09
C ASN A 5 -30.89 32.77 19.36
N LEU A 6 -31.25 32.31 20.56
CA LEU A 6 -31.25 30.89 20.90
C LEU A 6 -32.33 30.11 20.14
N ALA A 7 -33.57 30.63 20.08
CA ALA A 7 -34.67 30.01 19.36
C ALA A 7 -34.40 29.96 17.84
N TRP A 8 -33.83 31.03 17.27
CA TRP A 8 -33.46 31.07 15.85
C TRP A 8 -32.35 30.06 15.52
N LYS A 9 -31.31 29.96 16.37
CA LYS A 9 -30.26 28.94 16.23
C LYS A 9 -30.81 27.51 16.30
N GLN A 10 -31.74 27.25 17.21
CA GLN A 10 -32.39 25.93 17.33
C GLN A 10 -33.22 25.60 16.08
N GLU A 11 -33.95 26.57 15.52
CA GLU A 11 -34.77 26.35 14.32
C GLU A 11 -33.92 26.13 13.06
N VAL A 12 -32.81 26.87 12.90
CA VAL A 12 -31.85 26.66 11.80
C VAL A 12 -31.20 25.27 11.92
N SER A 13 -30.77 24.89 13.12
CA SER A 13 -30.21 23.56 13.41
C SER A 13 -31.21 22.45 13.07
N ARG A 14 -32.48 22.61 13.45
CA ARG A 14 -33.56 21.65 13.16
C ARG A 14 -33.81 21.51 11.65
N LYS A 15 -33.88 22.61 10.90
CA LYS A 15 -34.07 22.58 9.44
C LYS A 15 -32.90 21.89 8.74
N LEU A 16 -31.66 22.24 9.12
CA LEU A 16 -30.46 21.62 8.56
C LEU A 16 -30.46 20.10 8.77
N LYS A 17 -30.83 19.62 9.97
CA LYS A 17 -30.95 18.19 10.26
C LYS A 17 -31.95 17.48 9.33
N LEU A 18 -33.14 18.06 9.14
CA LEU A 18 -34.16 17.48 8.27
C LEU A 18 -33.73 17.44 6.80
N THR A 19 -32.92 18.39 6.36
CA THR A 19 -32.34 18.40 5.02
C THR A 19 -31.24 17.36 4.85
N LEU A 20 -30.45 17.09 5.90
CA LEU A 20 -29.30 16.19 5.83
C LEU A 20 -29.65 14.70 5.97
N ILE A 21 -30.69 14.35 6.73
CA ILE A 21 -31.09 12.95 6.95
C ILE A 21 -31.37 12.18 5.64
N PRO A 22 -32.09 12.73 4.64
CA PRO A 22 -32.31 12.05 3.36
C PRO A 22 -31.04 11.72 2.58
N PHE A 23 -29.95 12.47 2.78
CA PHE A 23 -28.67 12.20 2.12
C PHE A 23 -27.94 10.97 2.70
N LEU A 24 -28.38 10.44 3.85
CA LEU A 24 -27.83 9.20 4.41
C LEU A 24 -28.22 7.96 3.60
N SER A 25 -29.28 8.04 2.78
CA SER A 25 -29.69 7.00 1.83
C SER A 25 -29.23 7.26 0.39
N HIS A 26 -28.28 8.17 0.18
CA HIS A 26 -27.77 8.51 -1.14
C HIS A 26 -26.81 7.44 -1.67
N ASN A 27 -26.74 7.21 -2.99
CA ASN A 27 -25.88 6.17 -3.56
C ASN A 27 -24.37 6.47 -3.45
N ASN A 28 -24.01 7.76 -3.39
CA ASN A 28 -22.62 8.20 -3.23
C ASN A 28 -22.20 8.19 -1.75
N LEU A 29 -21.27 7.31 -1.39
CA LEU A 29 -20.72 7.16 -0.04
C LEU A 29 -20.09 8.47 0.50
N SER A 30 -19.53 9.31 -0.37
CA SER A 30 -18.96 10.61 0.01
C SER A 30 -20.05 11.57 0.53
N MET A 31 -21.21 11.60 -0.14
CA MET A 31 -22.34 12.42 0.29
C MET A 31 -22.91 11.93 1.62
N ILE A 32 -22.96 10.60 1.81
CA ILE A 32 -23.39 10.00 3.07
C ILE A 32 -22.45 10.44 4.20
N ILE A 33 -21.12 10.29 4.05
CA ILE A 33 -20.21 10.56 5.16
C ILE A 33 -20.14 12.03 5.52
N PHE A 34 -20.17 12.94 4.54
CA PHE A 34 -20.18 14.39 4.84
C PHE A 34 -21.46 14.81 5.55
N SER A 35 -22.61 14.30 5.09
CA SER A 35 -23.90 14.55 5.75
C SER A 35 -23.91 13.99 7.17
N LEU A 36 -23.40 12.76 7.35
CA LEU A 36 -23.31 12.12 8.66
C LEU A 36 -22.33 12.85 9.60
N SER A 37 -21.20 13.35 9.10
CA SER A 37 -20.22 14.10 9.89
C SER A 37 -20.84 15.38 10.45
N ILE A 38 -21.56 16.13 9.60
CA ILE A 38 -22.28 17.34 10.02
C ILE A 38 -23.37 16.96 11.04
N LEU A 39 -24.18 15.94 10.75
CA LEU A 39 -25.22 15.48 11.67
C LEU A 39 -24.64 15.06 13.04
N THR A 40 -23.52 14.34 13.06
CA THR A 40 -22.87 13.90 14.30
C THR A 40 -22.38 15.10 15.09
N SER A 41 -21.65 16.02 14.47
CA SER A 41 -21.15 17.23 15.15
C SER A 41 -22.27 18.08 15.77
N LEU A 42 -23.44 18.14 15.13
CA LEU A 42 -24.60 18.92 15.58
C LEU A 42 -25.50 18.18 16.58
N CYS A 43 -25.47 16.84 16.60
CA CYS A 43 -26.47 16.04 17.31
C CYS A 43 -25.90 15.15 18.41
N LEU A 44 -24.59 14.92 18.47
CA LEU A 44 -23.98 13.93 19.38
C LEU A 44 -24.28 14.17 20.87
N GLN A 45 -24.51 15.43 21.27
CA GLN A 45 -24.79 15.83 22.65
C GLN A 45 -26.21 16.40 22.85
N GLU A 46 -27.01 16.53 21.79
CA GLU A 46 -28.36 17.09 21.87
C GLU A 46 -29.43 16.00 21.98
N GLU A 47 -30.54 16.27 22.70
CA GLU A 47 -31.67 15.33 22.84
C GLU A 47 -32.27 14.87 21.50
N LEU A 48 -32.17 15.71 20.46
CA LEU A 48 -32.62 15.41 19.09
C LEU A 48 -31.73 14.36 18.39
N GLY A 49 -30.47 14.22 18.80
CA GLY A 49 -29.56 13.19 18.30
C GLY A 49 -29.92 11.77 18.73
N ASN A 50 -30.78 11.62 19.74
CA ASN A 50 -31.34 10.34 20.14
C ASN A 50 -32.14 9.66 19.00
N LYS A 51 -32.49 10.33 17.90
CA LYS A 51 -33.08 9.62 16.75
C LYS A 51 -32.05 8.85 15.92
N LEU A 52 -30.81 9.33 15.84
CA LEU A 52 -29.73 8.69 15.07
C LEU A 52 -28.86 7.79 15.96
N PHE A 53 -28.54 8.26 17.16
CA PHE A 53 -27.56 7.62 18.07
C PHE A 53 -28.18 6.88 19.26
N ASN A 54 -29.48 6.59 19.22
CA ASN A 54 -30.11 5.71 20.21
C ASN A 54 -29.84 4.23 19.89
N ALA A 55 -29.90 3.38 20.90
CA ALA A 55 -29.61 1.95 20.86
C ALA A 55 -30.31 1.21 19.71
N ASN A 56 -31.50 1.65 19.31
CA ASN A 56 -32.26 1.02 18.23
C ASN A 56 -31.71 1.34 16.82
N ASN A 57 -31.16 2.54 16.61
CA ASN A 57 -30.79 3.05 15.28
C ASN A 57 -29.28 3.12 15.07
N ILE A 58 -28.49 3.17 16.15
CA ILE A 58 -27.03 3.24 16.10
C ILE A 58 -26.41 2.07 15.31
N ASN A 59 -27.03 0.89 15.34
CA ASN A 59 -26.58 -0.28 14.60
C ASN A 59 -26.55 -0.03 13.08
N GLN A 60 -27.51 0.74 12.55
CA GLN A 60 -27.50 1.11 11.13
C GLN A 60 -26.38 2.11 10.85
N THR A 61 -26.15 3.07 11.76
CA THR A 61 -25.03 4.01 11.65
C THR A 61 -23.69 3.27 11.66
N PHE A 62 -23.48 2.30 12.55
CA PHE A 62 -22.26 1.49 12.55
C PHE A 62 -22.08 0.69 11.26
N LYS A 63 -23.15 0.03 10.76
CA LYS A 63 -23.10 -0.66 9.46
C LYS A 63 -22.69 0.28 8.33
N MET A 64 -23.27 1.47 8.29
CA MET A 64 -22.97 2.49 7.29
C MET A 64 -21.53 2.98 7.41
N MET A 65 -21.05 3.24 8.62
CA MET A 65 -19.67 3.66 8.89
C MET A 65 -18.66 2.60 8.44
N PHE A 66 -18.82 1.35 8.87
CA PHE A 66 -17.95 0.25 8.44
C PHE A 66 -18.00 0.04 6.92
N ASN A 67 -19.18 0.13 6.30
CA ASN A 67 -19.30 0.03 4.85
C ASN A 67 -18.50 1.12 4.12
N ILE A 68 -18.52 2.37 4.60
CA ILE A 68 -17.73 3.46 3.98
C ILE A 68 -16.23 3.27 4.24
N VAL A 69 -15.85 2.81 5.43
CA VAL A 69 -14.44 2.50 5.74
C VAL A 69 -13.89 1.41 4.81
N ILE A 70 -14.67 0.36 4.57
CA ILE A 70 -14.24 -0.80 3.78
C ILE A 70 -14.34 -0.50 2.28
N ASN A 71 -15.52 -0.09 1.81
CA ASN A 71 -15.86 0.04 0.38
C ASN A 71 -15.73 1.46 -0.19
N GLY A 72 -15.26 2.45 0.59
CA GLY A 72 -15.07 3.82 0.10
C GLY A 72 -14.14 3.90 -1.11
N GLU A 73 -14.69 4.24 -2.28
CA GLU A 73 -13.96 4.33 -3.56
C GLU A 73 -12.93 5.47 -3.57
N SER A 74 -13.27 6.60 -2.94
CA SER A 74 -12.34 7.72 -2.75
C SER A 74 -11.59 7.53 -1.43
N GLY A 75 -10.26 7.58 -1.47
CA GLY A 75 -9.45 7.58 -0.24
C GLY A 75 -9.92 8.62 0.77
N THR A 76 -10.43 9.77 0.30
CA THR A 76 -11.00 10.82 1.15
C THR A 76 -12.25 10.37 1.92
N SER A 77 -13.25 9.75 1.29
CA SER A 77 -14.46 9.31 1.99
C SER A 77 -14.15 8.32 3.13
N ARG A 78 -13.17 7.45 2.90
CA ARG A 78 -12.65 6.52 3.91
C ARG A 78 -11.97 7.26 5.07
N LEU A 79 -11.09 8.22 4.80
CA LEU A 79 -10.40 9.00 5.84
C LEU A 79 -11.41 9.76 6.72
N TYR A 80 -12.39 10.44 6.12
CA TYR A 80 -13.45 11.12 6.87
C TYR A 80 -14.32 10.15 7.68
N ALA A 81 -14.59 8.96 7.15
CA ALA A 81 -15.32 7.94 7.90
C ALA A 81 -14.55 7.49 9.13
N ILE A 82 -13.24 7.28 9.00
CA ILE A 82 -12.39 6.91 10.13
C ILE A 82 -12.34 8.03 11.17
N ASP A 83 -12.07 9.27 10.76
CA ASP A 83 -11.99 10.42 11.68
C ASP A 83 -13.31 10.63 12.43
N LEU A 84 -14.44 10.54 11.73
CA LEU A 84 -15.75 10.62 12.35
C LEU A 84 -15.98 9.47 13.34
N PHE A 85 -15.54 8.25 13.00
CA PHE A 85 -15.71 7.11 13.90
C PHE A 85 -14.90 7.31 15.19
N ILE A 86 -13.65 7.78 15.08
CA ILE A 86 -12.81 8.12 16.23
C ILE A 86 -13.47 9.21 17.09
N ASP A 87 -14.06 10.23 16.47
CA ASP A 87 -14.79 11.28 17.20
C ASP A 87 -16.03 10.73 17.92
N MET A 88 -16.77 9.81 17.29
CA MET A 88 -17.89 9.12 17.94
C MET A 88 -17.43 8.26 19.12
N MET A 89 -16.25 7.63 19.02
CA MET A 89 -15.66 6.83 20.08
C MET A 89 -15.26 7.63 21.32
N LYS A 90 -15.20 8.96 21.28
CA LYS A 90 -15.02 9.80 22.48
C LYS A 90 -16.24 9.76 23.43
N ASN A 91 -17.42 9.34 22.94
CA ASN A 91 -18.63 9.25 23.75
C ASN A 91 -18.78 7.84 24.36
N SER A 92 -18.73 7.75 25.70
CA SER A 92 -18.81 6.48 26.44
C SER A 92 -20.09 5.67 26.19
N LYS A 93 -21.22 6.32 25.87
CA LYS A 93 -22.46 5.60 25.51
C LYS A 93 -22.33 4.89 24.17
N ILE A 94 -21.67 5.54 23.20
CA ILE A 94 -21.44 4.94 21.87
C ILE A 94 -20.45 3.79 21.98
N GLN A 95 -19.40 3.93 22.80
CA GLN A 95 -18.46 2.85 23.09
C GLN A 95 -19.17 1.58 23.60
N GLN A 96 -20.08 1.73 24.57
CA GLN A 96 -20.87 0.62 25.11
C GLN A 96 -21.80 -0.01 24.06
N LEU A 97 -22.42 0.81 23.20
CA LEU A 97 -23.28 0.32 22.12
C LEU A 97 -22.49 -0.41 21.02
N LEU A 98 -21.27 0.05 20.71
CA LEU A 98 -20.39 -0.62 19.76
C LEU A 98 -19.93 -1.98 20.29
N ALA A 99 -19.63 -2.08 21.59
CA ALA A 99 -19.20 -3.34 22.20
C ALA A 99 -20.23 -4.48 22.08
N VAL A 100 -21.54 -4.16 22.00
CA VAL A 100 -22.63 -5.14 21.82
C VAL A 100 -23.11 -5.26 20.37
N PHE A 101 -22.45 -4.58 19.42
CA PHE A 101 -22.82 -4.60 18.01
C PHE A 101 -22.56 -5.98 17.40
N THR A 102 -23.62 -6.65 16.94
CA THR A 102 -23.57 -8.05 16.50
C THR A 102 -22.66 -8.32 15.30
N HIS A 103 -22.46 -7.34 14.42
CA HIS A 103 -21.61 -7.47 13.24
C HIS A 103 -20.20 -6.94 13.45
N LEU A 104 -19.84 -6.48 14.66
CA LEU A 104 -18.53 -5.89 14.94
C LEU A 104 -17.40 -6.81 14.52
N SER A 105 -17.47 -8.09 14.92
CA SER A 105 -16.45 -9.08 14.62
C SER A 105 -16.20 -9.22 13.11
N ALA A 106 -17.27 -9.37 12.31
CA ALA A 106 -17.15 -9.47 10.85
C ALA A 106 -16.57 -8.18 10.23
N SER A 107 -17.03 -7.02 10.70
CA SER A 107 -16.52 -5.73 10.22
C SER A 107 -15.04 -5.53 10.54
N LEU A 108 -14.59 -5.88 11.75
CA LEU A 108 -13.17 -5.77 12.13
C LEU A 108 -12.28 -6.66 11.26
N LYS A 109 -12.72 -7.88 10.95
CA LYS A 109 -12.00 -8.78 10.05
C LYS A 109 -11.77 -8.13 8.67
N GLU A 110 -12.79 -7.53 8.08
CA GLU A 110 -12.67 -6.83 6.79
C GLU A 110 -11.76 -5.60 6.88
N VAL A 111 -11.80 -4.85 7.98
CA VAL A 111 -10.89 -3.72 8.21
C VAL A 111 -9.44 -4.19 8.37
N PHE A 112 -9.16 -5.35 8.97
CA PHE A 112 -7.81 -5.92 9.00
C PHE A 112 -7.31 -6.31 7.60
N VAL A 113 -8.17 -6.91 6.76
CA VAL A 113 -7.81 -7.27 5.38
C VAL A 113 -7.43 -6.02 4.57
N LEU A 114 -8.09 -4.88 4.83
CA LEU A 114 -7.78 -3.60 4.18
C LEU A 114 -6.33 -3.14 4.39
N LEU A 115 -5.69 -3.47 5.51
CA LEU A 115 -4.29 -3.10 5.79
C LEU A 115 -3.30 -3.69 4.80
N GLY A 116 -3.63 -4.80 4.14
CA GLY A 116 -2.75 -5.47 3.18
C GLY A 116 -2.69 -4.82 1.79
N SER A 117 -3.62 -3.92 1.46
CA SER A 117 -3.75 -3.36 0.10
C SER A 117 -3.97 -1.84 0.06
N CYS A 118 -3.93 -1.16 1.20
CA CYS A 118 -4.20 0.28 1.29
C CYS A 118 -2.93 1.15 1.25
N SER A 119 -3.13 2.45 1.02
CA SER A 119 -2.05 3.45 1.04
C SER A 119 -1.57 3.74 2.46
N ALA A 120 -0.32 4.23 2.62
CA ALA A 120 0.26 4.61 3.91
C ALA A 120 -0.64 5.57 4.74
N LEU A 121 -1.25 6.55 4.09
CA LEU A 121 -2.20 7.48 4.73
C LEU A 121 -3.45 6.76 5.25
N THR A 122 -3.98 5.81 4.47
CA THR A 122 -5.13 5.00 4.88
C THR A 122 -4.75 4.08 6.03
N ALA A 123 -3.60 3.40 5.95
CA ALA A 123 -3.10 2.53 7.01
C ALA A 123 -2.92 3.29 8.32
N THR A 124 -2.33 4.50 8.27
CA THR A 124 -2.20 5.40 9.43
C THR A 124 -3.55 5.61 10.11
N LYS A 125 -4.58 5.98 9.35
CA LYS A 125 -5.93 6.19 9.89
C LYS A 125 -6.57 4.91 10.41
N VAL A 126 -6.42 3.79 9.71
CA VAL A 126 -6.95 2.49 10.17
C VAL A 126 -6.31 2.10 11.50
N PHE A 127 -5.00 2.31 11.68
CA PHE A 127 -4.35 2.09 12.98
C PHE A 127 -4.84 3.07 14.05
N GLU A 128 -5.04 4.36 13.74
CA GLU A 128 -5.67 5.31 14.68
C GLU A 128 -7.08 4.85 15.12
N LEU A 129 -7.86 4.27 14.20
CA LEU A 129 -9.16 3.69 14.51
C LEU A 129 -9.05 2.51 15.48
N PHE A 130 -8.12 1.58 15.23
CA PHE A 130 -7.90 0.44 16.11
C PHE A 130 -7.39 0.86 17.49
N ILE A 131 -6.49 1.84 17.57
CA ILE A 131 -6.05 2.41 18.86
C ILE A 131 -7.24 3.05 19.59
N SER A 132 -8.11 3.77 18.88
CA SER A 132 -9.34 4.32 19.47
C SER A 132 -10.26 3.21 20.00
N PHE A 133 -10.37 2.08 19.29
CA PHE A 133 -11.10 0.90 19.73
C PHE A 133 -10.47 0.22 20.96
N CYS A 134 -9.15 0.27 21.11
CA CYS A 134 -8.46 -0.26 22.31
C CYS A 134 -8.89 0.44 23.61
N SER A 135 -9.44 1.65 23.54
CA SER A 135 -10.03 2.32 24.72
C SER A 135 -11.22 1.56 25.33
N VAL A 136 -11.84 0.65 24.57
CA VAL A 136 -12.92 -0.23 25.02
C VAL A 136 -12.38 -1.63 25.23
N ARG A 137 -12.26 -2.05 26.50
CA ARG A 137 -11.61 -3.32 26.88
C ARG A 137 -12.12 -4.56 26.12
N SER A 138 -13.43 -4.69 25.91
CA SER A 138 -14.00 -5.83 25.16
C SER A 138 -13.59 -5.82 23.69
N ILE A 139 -13.42 -4.65 23.09
CA ILE A 139 -12.98 -4.51 21.70
C ILE A 139 -11.46 -4.72 21.61
N ARG A 140 -10.67 -4.21 22.56
CA ARG A 140 -9.23 -4.48 22.69
C ARG A 140 -8.94 -5.99 22.72
N LYS A 141 -9.70 -6.73 23.54
CA LYS A 141 -9.66 -8.20 23.55
C LYS A 141 -9.99 -8.80 22.19
N MET A 142 -11.07 -8.36 21.55
CA MET A 142 -11.46 -8.86 20.22
C MET A 142 -10.38 -8.62 19.16
N LEU A 143 -9.72 -7.45 19.17
CA LEU A 143 -8.60 -7.15 18.27
C LEU A 143 -7.41 -8.09 18.53
N SER A 144 -7.15 -8.44 19.80
CA SER A 144 -6.09 -9.37 20.18
C SER A 144 -6.31 -10.76 19.57
N TYR A 145 -7.55 -11.25 19.54
CA TYR A 145 -7.92 -12.52 18.88
C TYR A 145 -7.72 -12.51 17.35
N TYR A 146 -7.79 -11.35 16.70
CA TYR A 146 -7.54 -11.23 15.26
C TYR A 146 -6.05 -11.13 14.90
N LEU A 147 -5.22 -10.74 15.87
CA LEU A 147 -3.77 -10.64 15.70
C LEU A 147 -3.07 -11.93 16.12
N PHE A 148 -3.48 -12.56 17.22
CA PHE A 148 -2.82 -13.75 17.80
C PHE A 148 -3.73 -14.98 17.81
N ASP A 149 -3.13 -16.16 17.77
CA ASP A 149 -3.86 -17.42 17.95
C ASP A 149 -4.14 -17.68 19.42
N LEU A 150 -5.25 -17.14 19.88
CA LEU A 150 -5.72 -17.24 21.26
C LEU A 150 -6.82 -18.30 21.42
N SER A 151 -7.00 -19.18 20.43
CA SER A 151 -8.09 -20.17 20.37
C SER A 151 -8.11 -21.14 21.56
N GLN A 152 -6.95 -21.39 22.17
CA GLN A 152 -6.78 -22.23 23.34
C GLN A 152 -7.38 -21.65 24.63
N TYR A 153 -7.56 -20.32 24.68
CA TYR A 153 -8.14 -19.65 25.84
C TYR A 153 -9.65 -19.60 25.66
N ASN A 154 -10.37 -20.42 26.43
CA ASN A 154 -11.83 -20.51 26.45
C ASN A 154 -12.48 -19.24 27.06
N ASP A 155 -12.28 -18.08 26.44
CA ASP A 155 -12.92 -16.82 26.83
C ASP A 155 -14.34 -16.79 26.22
N PRO A 156 -15.41 -16.67 27.04
CA PRO A 156 -16.77 -16.58 26.56
C PRO A 156 -17.04 -15.32 25.72
N THR A 157 -16.17 -14.31 25.79
CA THR A 157 -16.23 -13.07 25.01
C THR A 157 -15.42 -13.14 23.70
N ALA A 158 -14.75 -14.27 23.44
CA ALA A 158 -13.97 -14.45 22.22
C ALA A 158 -14.84 -14.41 20.96
N PRO A 159 -14.34 -13.79 19.86
CA PRO A 159 -15.00 -13.89 18.56
C PRO A 159 -15.06 -15.36 18.11
N LYS A 160 -16.24 -15.81 17.69
CA LYS A 160 -16.44 -17.17 17.18
C LYS A 160 -15.78 -17.33 15.80
N ASN A 161 -15.06 -18.43 15.59
CA ASN A 161 -14.50 -18.86 14.30
C ASN A 161 -13.43 -17.91 13.70
N VAL A 162 -12.45 -17.47 14.49
CA VAL A 162 -11.25 -16.82 13.93
C VAL A 162 -10.33 -17.89 13.33
N THR A 163 -10.06 -17.80 12.03
CA THR A 163 -9.22 -18.76 11.29
C THR A 163 -8.04 -18.12 10.57
N ALA A 164 -7.97 -16.79 10.55
CA ALA A 164 -6.92 -16.03 9.90
C ALA A 164 -6.40 -14.96 10.88
N PHE A 165 -5.09 -14.89 11.03
CA PHE A 165 -4.40 -13.97 11.93
C PHE A 165 -3.72 -12.88 11.11
N HIS A 166 -3.83 -11.64 11.56
CA HIS A 166 -3.37 -10.46 10.82
C HIS A 166 -2.10 -9.82 11.41
N LEU A 167 -1.37 -10.55 12.26
CA LEU A 167 -0.10 -10.08 12.83
C LEU A 167 0.91 -9.72 11.74
N GLU A 168 1.03 -10.56 10.70
CA GLU A 168 1.97 -10.31 9.60
C GLU A 168 1.74 -8.96 8.91
N ALA A 169 0.48 -8.61 8.67
CA ALA A 169 0.12 -7.32 8.09
C ALA A 169 0.50 -6.16 9.02
N MET A 170 0.34 -6.29 10.33
CA MET A 170 0.82 -5.26 11.27
C MET A 170 2.36 -5.19 11.28
N THR A 171 3.04 -6.34 11.31
CA THR A 171 4.50 -6.39 11.33
C THR A 171 5.15 -5.85 10.07
N SER A 172 4.52 -5.99 8.91
CA SER A 172 5.03 -5.41 7.66
C SER A 172 5.08 -3.88 7.74
N TRP A 173 4.03 -3.23 8.27
CA TRP A 173 3.99 -1.79 8.53
C TRP A 173 5.03 -1.35 9.59
N ILE A 174 5.21 -2.13 10.66
CA ILE A 174 6.27 -1.85 11.67
C ILE A 174 7.67 -1.91 11.03
N SER A 175 7.90 -2.87 10.14
CA SER A 175 9.19 -3.09 9.49
C SER A 175 9.57 -2.03 8.46
N SER A 176 8.62 -1.18 8.03
CA SER A 176 8.86 -0.17 7.01
C SER A 176 9.82 0.92 7.50
N SER A 177 10.80 1.24 6.67
CA SER A 177 11.78 2.32 6.86
C SER A 177 11.60 3.47 5.88
N LEU A 178 10.50 3.48 5.11
CA LEU A 178 10.21 4.52 4.13
C LEU A 178 9.65 5.76 4.83
N ASP A 179 10.20 6.95 4.56
CA ASP A 179 9.78 8.21 5.19
C ASP A 179 8.27 8.48 5.08
N SER A 180 7.67 8.12 3.94
CA SER A 180 6.23 8.26 3.69
C SER A 180 5.34 7.31 4.51
N GLU A 181 5.92 6.27 5.09
CA GLU A 181 5.23 5.21 5.85
C GLU A 181 5.56 5.23 7.33
N ILE A 182 6.49 6.09 7.79
CA ILE A 182 6.91 6.13 9.20
C ILE A 182 5.72 6.42 10.13
N GLU A 183 4.81 7.30 9.74
CA GLU A 183 3.63 7.59 10.57
C GLU A 183 2.75 6.35 10.75
N ALA A 184 2.48 5.61 9.67
CA ALA A 184 1.75 4.34 9.73
C ALA A 184 2.50 3.31 10.59
N SER A 185 3.83 3.28 10.49
CA SER A 185 4.70 2.43 11.30
C SER A 185 4.61 2.75 12.80
N CYS A 186 4.63 4.03 13.16
CA CYS A 186 4.44 4.49 14.53
C CYS A 186 3.05 4.11 15.07
N ARG A 187 1.98 4.31 14.29
CA ARG A 187 0.63 3.90 14.69
C ARG A 187 0.49 2.37 14.82
N ALA A 188 1.14 1.60 13.96
CA ALA A 188 1.18 0.15 14.07
C ALA A 188 1.90 -0.29 15.36
N LEU A 189 3.00 0.37 15.74
CA LEU A 189 3.70 0.13 17.01
C LEU A 189 2.85 0.51 18.23
N GLU A 190 2.14 1.64 18.20
CA GLU A 190 1.21 2.05 19.26
C GLU A 190 0.11 1.01 19.46
N LEU A 191 -0.51 0.53 18.38
CA LEU A 191 -1.46 -0.58 18.45
C LEU A 191 -0.81 -1.85 19.01
N CYS A 192 0.41 -2.19 18.56
CA CYS A 192 1.13 -3.37 19.04
C CYS A 192 1.36 -3.30 20.56
N ILE A 193 1.73 -2.13 21.09
CA ILE A 193 1.90 -1.90 22.53
C ILE A 193 0.59 -2.15 23.29
N GLU A 194 -0.52 -1.57 22.84
CA GLU A 194 -1.85 -1.79 23.44
C GLU A 194 -2.23 -3.28 23.45
N ILE A 195 -1.96 -4.00 22.36
CA ILE A 195 -2.28 -5.43 22.28
C ILE A 195 -1.36 -6.24 23.20
N LEU A 196 -0.06 -5.97 23.22
CA LEU A 196 0.90 -6.66 24.10
C LEU A 196 0.56 -6.47 25.58
N GLU A 197 0.16 -5.26 25.98
CA GLU A 197 -0.32 -4.99 27.33
C GLU A 197 -1.58 -5.81 27.68
N GLU A 198 -2.55 -5.96 26.76
CA GLU A 198 -3.72 -6.82 26.99
C GLU A 198 -3.30 -8.29 27.11
N LEU A 199 -2.36 -8.76 26.29
CA LEU A 199 -1.83 -10.12 26.40
C LEU A 199 -1.13 -10.35 27.75
N ASN A 200 -0.36 -9.37 28.24
CA ASN A 200 0.31 -9.44 29.54
C ASN A 200 -0.69 -9.45 30.70
N GLU A 201 -1.71 -8.58 30.65
CA GLU A 201 -2.76 -8.53 31.68
C GLU A 201 -3.53 -9.85 31.82
N ASN A 202 -3.72 -10.58 30.71
CA ASN A 202 -4.37 -11.91 30.73
C ASN A 202 -3.36 -13.07 30.77
N SER A 203 -2.04 -12.80 30.89
CA SER A 203 -0.96 -13.80 30.87
C SER A 203 -0.93 -14.69 29.63
N TRP A 204 -1.42 -14.20 28.49
CA TRP A 204 -1.52 -14.96 27.24
C TRP A 204 -0.24 -14.98 26.41
N LEU A 205 0.66 -14.03 26.65
CA LEU A 205 1.87 -13.83 25.84
C LEU A 205 2.83 -15.03 25.89
N LYS A 206 2.90 -15.74 27.02
CA LYS A 206 3.79 -16.89 27.25
C LYS A 206 3.62 -17.99 26.20
N ASP A 207 2.38 -18.22 25.77
CA ASP A 207 2.05 -19.30 24.84
C ASP A 207 2.16 -18.87 23.36
N GLN A 208 2.52 -17.61 23.10
CA GLN A 208 2.62 -17.03 21.76
C GLN A 208 4.07 -16.92 21.27
N GLU A 209 4.92 -17.89 21.61
CA GLU A 209 6.37 -17.81 21.39
C GLU A 209 6.77 -17.50 19.94
N LYS A 210 6.17 -18.18 18.95
CA LYS A 210 6.48 -17.98 17.52
C LYS A 210 6.09 -16.58 17.03
N SER A 211 4.93 -16.09 17.47
CA SER A 211 4.41 -14.77 17.12
C SER A 211 5.30 -13.67 17.71
N VAL A 212 5.74 -13.86 18.96
CA VAL A 212 6.66 -12.94 19.65
C VAL A 212 8.04 -12.96 19.00
N GLU A 213 8.55 -14.11 18.56
CA GLU A 213 9.83 -14.21 17.84
C GLU A 213 9.83 -13.45 16.51
N SER A 214 8.72 -13.56 15.75
CA SER A 214 8.51 -12.77 14.54
C SER A 214 8.51 -11.26 14.84
N LEU A 215 7.80 -10.84 15.89
CA LEU A 215 7.79 -9.44 16.35
C LEU A 215 9.19 -8.96 16.77
N LEU A 216 9.92 -9.74 17.57
CA LEU A 216 11.27 -9.40 18.02
C LEU A 216 12.23 -9.19 16.83
N THR A 217 12.12 -10.01 15.78
CA THR A 217 12.92 -9.87 14.56
C THR A 217 12.67 -8.52 13.87
N VAL A 218 11.40 -8.11 13.79
CA VAL A 218 11.02 -6.82 13.18
C VAL A 218 11.44 -5.63 14.04
N LEU A 219 11.27 -5.72 15.37
CA LEU A 219 11.69 -4.69 16.33
C LEU A 219 13.22 -4.52 16.31
N HIS A 220 13.97 -5.62 16.24
CA HIS A 220 15.43 -5.61 16.08
C HIS A 220 15.85 -4.84 14.84
N LYS A 221 15.28 -5.15 13.67
CA LYS A 221 15.55 -4.44 12.42
C LYS A 221 15.25 -2.94 12.55
N SER A 222 14.17 -2.57 13.23
CA SER A 222 13.82 -1.17 13.45
C SER A 222 14.78 -0.45 14.39
N LEU A 223 15.26 -1.11 15.44
CA LEU A 223 16.21 -0.52 16.40
C LEU A 223 17.59 -0.28 15.78
N LYS A 224 18.03 -1.16 14.86
CA LYS A 224 19.29 -1.02 14.12
C LYS A 224 19.25 -0.03 12.95
N ALA A 225 18.13 0.62 12.71
CA ALA A 225 18.02 1.61 11.63
C ALA A 225 18.96 2.79 11.90
N SER A 226 19.71 3.22 10.87
CA SER A 226 20.64 4.34 11.00
C SER A 226 19.90 5.68 11.18
N PRO A 227 20.37 6.58 12.06
CA PRO A 227 19.73 7.88 12.27
C PRO A 227 19.78 8.77 11.02
N PRO A 228 18.68 9.43 10.62
CA PRO A 228 18.65 10.33 9.47
C PRO A 228 19.17 11.73 9.86
N VAL A 229 20.50 11.90 9.85
CA VAL A 229 21.19 13.13 10.33
C VAL A 229 20.88 14.38 9.49
N SER A 230 20.39 14.22 8.26
CA SER A 230 20.24 15.31 7.28
C SER A 230 19.00 16.19 7.47
N HIS A 231 17.95 15.75 8.16
CA HIS A 231 16.68 16.50 8.24
C HIS A 231 16.06 16.47 9.65
N PRO A 232 15.84 17.63 10.32
CA PRO A 232 15.33 17.68 11.69
C PRO A 232 13.97 16.99 11.90
N THR A 233 13.06 17.04 10.91
CA THR A 233 11.76 16.36 11.02
C THR A 233 11.89 14.84 10.87
N ALA A 234 12.84 14.35 10.06
CA ALA A 234 13.11 12.92 9.93
C ALA A 234 13.76 12.39 11.21
N MET A 235 14.62 13.17 11.85
CA MET A 235 15.16 12.84 13.17
C MET A 235 14.05 12.77 14.23
N LYS A 236 13.08 13.68 14.18
CA LYS A 236 11.92 13.68 15.08
C LYS A 236 11.12 12.38 14.98
N THR A 237 10.74 12.00 13.75
CA THR A 237 9.96 10.78 13.49
C THR A 237 10.77 9.52 13.80
N PHE A 238 12.08 9.53 13.52
CA PHE A 238 13.00 8.47 13.93
C PHE A 238 13.01 8.28 15.45
N CYS A 239 13.22 9.36 16.23
CA CYS A 239 13.23 9.29 17.70
C CYS A 239 11.89 8.76 18.24
N GLN A 240 10.77 9.24 17.69
CA GLN A 240 9.44 8.76 18.05
C GLN A 240 9.27 7.27 17.79
N LYS A 241 9.69 6.78 16.61
CA LYS A 241 9.66 5.36 16.28
C LYS A 241 10.52 4.54 17.23
N GLN A 242 11.74 4.98 17.54
CA GLN A 242 12.62 4.27 18.48
C GLN A 242 12.03 4.18 19.89
N ILE A 243 11.41 5.24 20.40
CA ILE A 243 10.70 5.22 21.70
C ILE A 243 9.63 4.13 21.70
N LEU A 244 8.84 4.04 20.64
CA LEU A 244 7.77 3.04 20.51
C LEU A 244 8.33 1.62 20.41
N VAL A 245 9.43 1.41 19.68
CA VAL A 245 10.13 0.12 19.62
C VAL A 245 10.59 -0.32 21.02
N ILE A 246 11.22 0.58 21.77
CA ILE A 246 11.66 0.28 23.15
C ILE A 246 10.46 -0.02 24.05
N LYS A 247 9.35 0.70 23.95
CA LYS A 247 8.12 0.42 24.71
C LYS A 247 7.50 -0.94 24.36
N ALA A 248 7.53 -1.34 23.09
CA ALA A 248 7.10 -2.67 22.68
C ALA A 248 8.01 -3.77 23.28
N LEU A 249 9.33 -3.56 23.24
CA LEU A 249 10.31 -4.44 23.89
C LEU A 249 10.09 -4.53 25.41
N CYS A 250 9.81 -3.42 26.09
CA CYS A 250 9.46 -3.41 27.51
C CYS A 250 8.29 -4.34 27.80
N ASN A 251 7.22 -4.29 26.99
CA ASN A 251 6.05 -5.14 27.17
C ASN A 251 6.36 -6.62 26.90
N ILE A 252 7.12 -6.94 25.85
CA ILE A 252 7.52 -8.32 25.56
C ILE A 252 8.39 -8.89 26.69
N CYS A 253 9.34 -8.09 27.20
CA CYS A 253 10.30 -8.51 28.21
C CYS A 253 9.73 -8.58 29.64
N GLN A 254 8.45 -8.25 29.85
CA GLN A 254 7.77 -8.53 31.14
C GLN A 254 7.82 -10.02 31.47
N GLU A 255 7.78 -10.86 30.44
CA GLU A 255 7.98 -12.29 30.57
C GLU A 255 9.47 -12.64 30.44
N SER A 256 10.02 -13.24 31.51
CA SER A 256 11.46 -13.53 31.62
C SER A 256 11.99 -14.42 30.48
N MET A 257 11.18 -15.33 29.95
CA MET A 257 11.55 -16.20 28.83
C MET A 257 11.89 -15.43 27.55
N PHE A 258 11.30 -14.25 27.33
CA PHE A 258 11.58 -13.43 26.15
C PHE A 258 12.78 -12.50 26.33
N VAL A 259 13.27 -12.31 27.56
CA VAL A 259 14.49 -11.53 27.83
C VAL A 259 15.71 -12.20 27.19
N GLU A 260 15.89 -13.50 27.42
CA GLU A 260 16.99 -14.27 26.83
C GLU A 260 16.89 -14.31 25.31
N LYS A 261 15.67 -14.49 24.78
CA LYS A 261 15.41 -14.51 23.35
C LYS A 261 15.69 -13.16 22.70
N MET A 262 15.28 -12.05 23.32
CA MET A 262 15.59 -10.69 22.86
C MET A 262 17.10 -10.45 22.81
N LEU A 263 17.84 -10.87 23.84
CA LEU A 263 19.30 -10.72 23.90
C LEU A 263 20.05 -11.60 22.89
N SER A 264 19.39 -12.60 22.29
CA SER A 264 19.97 -13.34 21.16
C SER A 264 20.00 -12.50 19.87
N TYR A 265 19.08 -11.54 19.72
CA TYR A 265 19.01 -10.64 18.57
C TYR A 265 19.71 -9.30 18.82
N LEU A 266 19.45 -8.70 19.99
CA LEU A 266 19.95 -7.37 20.39
C LEU A 266 21.09 -7.51 21.39
N GLN A 267 22.26 -7.03 21.00
CA GLN A 267 23.43 -7.00 21.86
C GLN A 267 23.49 -5.69 22.64
N VAL A 268 24.21 -5.70 23.76
CA VAL A 268 24.45 -4.50 24.58
C VAL A 268 25.03 -3.35 23.74
N GLU A 269 25.87 -3.69 22.76
CA GLU A 269 26.49 -2.76 21.82
C GLU A 269 25.47 -1.96 20.99
N ASP A 270 24.32 -2.55 20.67
CA ASP A 270 23.27 -1.87 19.89
C ASP A 270 22.65 -0.71 20.71
N PHE A 271 22.48 -0.90 22.02
CA PHE A 271 22.04 0.18 22.93
C PHE A 271 23.14 1.21 23.18
N HIS A 272 24.41 0.78 23.19
CA HIS A 272 25.55 1.68 23.32
C HIS A 272 25.62 2.67 22.15
N GLN A 273 25.58 2.18 20.92
CA GLN A 273 25.61 3.02 19.72
C GLN A 273 24.45 4.01 19.67
N LEU A 274 23.24 3.57 20.06
CA LEU A 274 22.07 4.44 20.12
C LEU A 274 22.25 5.56 21.17
N LEU A 275 22.69 5.22 22.38
CA LEU A 275 22.89 6.19 23.46
C LEU A 275 24.03 7.15 23.14
N GLU A 276 25.16 6.65 22.62
CA GLU A 276 26.31 7.46 22.22
C GLU A 276 25.93 8.47 21.13
N PHE A 277 25.15 8.04 20.13
CA PHE A 277 24.63 8.94 19.10
C PHE A 277 23.87 10.12 19.72
N HIS A 278 22.95 9.86 20.65
CA HIS A 278 22.17 10.92 21.28
C HIS A 278 22.99 11.76 22.27
N PHE A 279 23.94 11.18 23.00
CA PHE A 279 24.85 11.94 23.86
C PHE A 279 25.71 12.94 23.08
N ASN A 280 26.13 12.58 21.86
CA ASN A 280 27.01 13.43 21.06
C ASN A 280 26.26 14.45 20.19
N ASN A 281 25.02 14.15 19.77
CA ASN A 281 24.31 14.97 18.78
C ASN A 281 23.18 15.83 19.37
N THR A 282 22.73 15.58 20.61
CA THR A 282 21.61 16.32 21.20
C THR A 282 22.05 17.70 21.65
N ASN A 283 21.60 18.71 20.90
CA ASN A 283 21.83 20.11 21.23
C ASN A 283 20.86 20.56 22.35
N PHE A 284 21.38 20.69 23.58
CA PHE A 284 20.67 21.25 24.73
C PHE A 284 20.55 22.80 24.68
N SER A 285 20.66 23.42 23.51
CA SER A 285 20.81 24.88 23.33
C SER A 285 19.80 25.67 24.17
N MET A 286 20.33 26.41 25.16
CA MET A 286 19.60 27.18 26.17
C MET A 286 19.15 28.57 25.69
N ASN A 287 19.35 28.94 24.42
CA ASN A 287 19.17 30.33 23.94
C ASN A 287 18.31 30.43 22.68
N HIS A 288 17.05 29.97 22.70
CA HIS A 288 16.14 30.25 21.59
C HIS A 288 14.95 31.10 22.01
N THR A 289 14.93 32.31 21.43
CA THR A 289 13.75 33.15 21.27
C THR A 289 12.53 32.32 20.90
N ARG A 290 11.40 32.60 21.57
CA ARG A 290 10.10 31.89 21.55
C ARG A 290 9.54 31.50 20.16
N LYS A 291 10.09 32.02 19.06
CA LYS A 291 9.72 31.69 17.67
C LYS A 291 10.47 30.50 17.07
N ASP A 292 11.69 30.19 17.55
CA ASP A 292 12.51 29.08 17.02
C ASP A 292 12.28 27.76 17.77
N ALA A 293 11.88 27.84 19.04
CA ALA A 293 11.59 26.66 19.89
C ALA A 293 10.48 25.75 19.35
N LYS A 294 9.59 26.24 18.48
CA LYS A 294 8.52 25.43 17.86
C LYS A 294 8.93 24.79 16.53
N ARG A 295 10.05 25.19 15.92
CA ARG A 295 10.37 24.80 14.53
C ARG A 295 11.47 23.74 14.38
N GLN A 296 12.32 23.47 15.38
CA GLN A 296 13.49 22.59 15.16
C GLN A 296 13.93 21.64 16.29
N ASN A 297 13.22 21.52 17.41
CA ASN A 297 13.73 20.75 18.57
C ASN A 297 13.28 19.27 18.56
N TRP A 298 14.05 18.40 17.89
CA TRP A 298 13.99 16.96 18.17
C TRP A 298 14.70 16.60 19.49
N GLY A 299 15.38 17.58 20.13
CA GLY A 299 16.08 17.40 21.40
C GLY A 299 15.20 16.91 22.54
N ASP A 300 13.95 17.39 22.65
CA ASP A 300 13.03 16.91 23.68
C ASP A 300 12.73 15.42 23.52
N LEU A 301 12.43 14.97 22.29
CA LEU A 301 12.24 13.55 21.97
C LEU A 301 13.50 12.72 22.14
N SER A 302 14.68 13.31 21.91
CA SER A 302 15.94 12.65 22.24
C SER A 302 16.08 12.42 23.74
N VAL A 303 15.62 13.36 24.57
CA VAL A 303 15.59 13.17 26.03
C VAL A 303 14.63 12.06 26.40
N SER A 304 13.42 12.07 25.86
CA SER A 304 12.43 11.01 26.06
C SER A 304 12.99 9.63 25.67
N LEU A 305 13.71 9.54 24.55
CA LEU A 305 14.31 8.30 24.07
C LEU A 305 15.41 7.78 24.99
N VAL A 306 16.36 8.62 25.39
CA VAL A 306 17.43 8.23 26.32
C VAL A 306 16.85 7.75 27.65
N LEU A 307 15.88 8.48 28.21
CA LEU A 307 15.20 8.07 29.45
C LEU A 307 14.43 6.75 29.26
N CYS A 308 13.79 6.54 28.10
CA CYS A 308 13.07 5.32 27.79
C CYS A 308 14.02 4.11 27.67
N VAL A 309 15.13 4.26 26.96
CA VAL A 309 16.17 3.21 26.82
C VAL A 309 16.75 2.85 28.19
N LEU A 310 17.10 3.83 29.01
CA LEU A 310 17.68 3.57 30.32
C LEU A 310 16.69 2.91 31.29
N ASN A 311 15.42 3.31 31.26
CA ASN A 311 14.40 2.63 32.06
C ASN A 311 14.21 1.18 31.62
N PHE A 312 14.20 0.93 30.30
CA PHE A 312 14.18 -0.43 29.77
C PHE A 312 15.40 -1.25 30.24
N LEU A 313 16.61 -0.71 30.10
CA LEU A 313 17.83 -1.39 30.55
C LEU A 313 17.84 -1.64 32.06
N SER A 314 17.30 -0.72 32.86
CA SER A 314 17.16 -0.88 34.32
C SER A 314 16.20 -2.01 34.72
N PHE A 315 15.24 -2.32 33.84
CA PHE A 315 14.28 -3.40 34.04
C PHE A 315 14.87 -4.79 33.70
N ILE A 316 15.84 -4.86 32.79
CA ILE A 316 16.46 -6.13 32.37
C ILE A 316 17.49 -6.60 33.41
N ASN A 317 17.14 -7.65 34.17
CA ASN A 317 17.99 -8.20 35.22
C ASN A 317 19.00 -9.26 34.70
N VAL A 318 19.86 -8.86 33.74
CA VAL A 318 20.94 -9.70 33.20
C VAL A 318 22.29 -9.05 33.55
N PRO A 319 23.29 -9.78 34.08
CA PRO A 319 24.52 -9.17 34.60
C PRO A 319 25.27 -8.28 33.61
N THR A 320 25.36 -8.69 32.34
CA THR A 320 26.00 -7.91 31.28
C THR A 320 25.28 -6.59 31.03
N VAL A 321 23.95 -6.62 30.89
CA VAL A 321 23.10 -5.44 30.70
C VAL A 321 23.14 -4.52 31.92
N LYS A 322 23.11 -5.09 33.12
CA LYS A 322 23.18 -4.35 34.38
C LYS A 322 24.50 -3.60 34.52
N SER A 323 25.63 -4.26 34.23
CA SER A 323 26.95 -3.62 34.27
C SER A 323 27.05 -2.46 33.26
N PHE A 324 26.49 -2.64 32.06
CA PHE A 324 26.42 -1.59 31.06
C PHE A 324 25.57 -0.40 31.51
N PHE A 325 24.37 -0.66 32.05
CA PHE A 325 23.49 0.36 32.59
C PHE A 325 24.17 1.17 33.72
N GLU A 326 24.82 0.49 34.67
CA GLU A 326 25.54 1.14 35.77
C GLU A 326 26.67 2.05 35.25
N ASN A 327 27.43 1.60 34.25
CA ASN A 327 28.47 2.41 33.61
C ASN A 327 27.90 3.66 32.93
N VAL A 328 26.76 3.54 32.24
CA VAL A 328 26.10 4.69 31.60
C VAL A 328 25.57 5.67 32.65
N MET A 329 25.01 5.18 33.75
CA MET A 329 24.48 6.02 34.84
C MET A 329 25.57 6.79 35.60
N GLN A 330 26.82 6.30 35.59
CA GLN A 330 27.99 6.99 36.16
C GLN A 330 28.61 8.02 35.18
N ASN A 331 28.23 8.01 33.90
CA ASN A 331 28.75 8.95 32.91
C ASN A 331 28.15 10.35 33.11
N SER A 332 28.98 11.40 33.11
CA SER A 332 28.52 12.79 33.25
C SER A 332 27.55 13.26 32.16
N ASN A 333 27.57 12.65 30.97
CA ASN A 333 26.69 13.03 29.87
C ASN A 333 25.20 12.84 30.21
N ILE A 334 24.87 11.93 31.14
CA ILE A 334 23.48 11.65 31.54
C ILE A 334 22.81 12.83 32.28
N VAL A 335 23.62 13.72 32.86
CA VAL A 335 23.16 14.80 33.75
C VAL A 335 22.16 15.72 33.05
N GLN A 336 22.43 16.11 31.81
CA GLN A 336 21.55 17.03 31.06
C GLN A 336 20.21 16.36 30.70
N PHE A 337 20.24 15.08 30.34
CA PHE A 337 19.04 14.30 30.02
C PHE A 337 18.15 14.11 31.24
N LEU A 338 18.71 13.73 32.40
CA LEU A 338 17.96 13.62 33.65
C LEU A 338 17.40 14.98 34.08
N SER A 339 18.22 16.04 34.05
CA SER A 339 17.80 17.37 34.43
C SER A 339 16.61 17.87 33.60
N LYS A 340 16.63 17.66 32.29
CA LYS A 340 15.48 18.00 31.41
C LYS A 340 14.29 17.07 31.63
N GLY A 341 14.50 15.78 31.88
CA GLY A 341 13.44 14.85 32.25
C GLY A 341 12.67 15.26 33.51
N PHE A 342 13.38 15.68 34.57
CA PHE A 342 12.76 16.20 35.80
C PHE A 342 11.93 17.47 35.60
N LEU A 343 12.29 18.27 34.59
CA LEU A 343 11.65 19.55 34.30
C LEU A 343 10.62 19.47 33.17
N SER A 344 10.40 18.28 32.62
CA SER A 344 9.40 18.03 31.59
C SER A 344 7.99 18.36 32.09
N SER A 345 7.12 18.71 31.15
CA SER A 345 5.68 18.81 31.40
C SER A 345 4.98 17.45 31.39
N ASP A 346 5.60 16.40 30.85
CA ASP A 346 5.04 15.06 30.84
C ASP A 346 5.31 14.33 32.16
N ARG A 347 4.23 13.92 32.83
CA ARG A 347 4.28 13.14 34.07
C ARG A 347 5.08 11.83 33.89
N ASN A 348 4.96 11.17 32.74
CA ASN A 348 5.62 9.89 32.51
C ASN A 348 7.14 10.04 32.42
N GLU A 349 7.62 11.10 31.77
CA GLU A 349 9.05 11.42 31.69
C GLU A 349 9.62 11.80 33.05
N VAL A 350 8.88 12.58 33.84
CA VAL A 350 9.28 12.91 35.21
C VAL A 350 9.39 11.65 36.06
N HIS A 351 8.40 10.75 35.98
CA HIS A 351 8.47 9.46 36.68
C HIS A 351 9.64 8.60 36.21
N ALA A 352 9.90 8.55 34.89
CA ALA A 352 11.03 7.83 34.31
C ALA A 352 12.37 8.37 34.83
N ALA A 353 12.53 9.69 34.95
CA ALA A 353 13.71 10.33 35.52
C ALA A 353 13.85 10.06 37.03
N ILE A 354 12.76 10.13 37.79
CA ILE A 354 12.74 9.79 39.23
C ILE A 354 13.16 8.34 39.46
N ASN A 355 12.64 7.41 38.66
CA ASN A 355 12.99 6.00 38.76
C ASN A 355 14.50 5.78 38.53
N LEU A 356 15.05 6.39 37.48
CA LEU A 356 16.48 6.33 37.18
C LEU A 356 17.33 6.95 38.31
N LEU A 357 16.89 8.05 38.91
CA LEU A 357 17.59 8.64 40.07
C LEU A 357 17.55 7.73 41.30
N SER A 358 16.41 7.08 41.58
CA SER A 358 16.27 6.14 42.69
C SER A 358 17.25 4.96 42.59
N ILE A 359 17.51 4.51 41.36
CA ILE A 359 18.47 3.43 41.08
C ILE A 359 19.91 3.99 41.07
N GLY A 360 20.15 5.06 40.31
CA GLY A 360 21.46 5.67 40.13
C GLY A 360 22.07 6.23 41.41
N SER A 361 21.25 6.75 42.32
CA SER A 361 21.72 7.29 43.61
C SER A 361 22.36 6.26 44.55
N LYS A 362 22.21 4.97 44.25
CA LYS A 362 22.84 3.87 45.00
C LYS A 362 24.22 3.50 44.43
N LEU A 363 24.64 4.09 43.32
CA LEU A 363 25.92 3.82 42.67
C LEU A 363 27.03 4.72 43.23
N GLU A 364 28.23 4.17 43.43
CA GLU A 364 29.34 4.86 44.11
C GLU A 364 29.80 6.15 43.42
N SER A 365 29.71 6.22 42.08
CA SER A 365 30.21 7.34 41.26
C SER A 365 29.10 8.07 40.50
N PHE A 366 27.87 8.10 41.02
CA PHE A 366 26.78 8.85 40.38
C PHE A 366 26.99 10.38 40.49
N PRO A 367 26.81 11.17 39.42
CA PRO A 367 27.12 12.61 39.38
C PRO A 367 26.07 13.48 40.10
N HIS A 368 25.91 13.29 41.41
CA HIS A 368 24.92 13.98 42.25
C HIS A 368 25.02 15.51 42.20
N VAL A 369 26.23 16.04 42.36
CA VAL A 369 26.47 17.49 42.44
C VAL A 369 26.15 18.15 41.10
N ALA A 370 26.69 17.60 40.00
CA ALA A 370 26.44 18.11 38.66
C ALA A 370 24.94 18.06 38.28
N LEU A 371 24.22 17.02 38.71
CA LEU A 371 22.77 16.95 38.54
C LEU A 371 22.02 18.03 39.34
N GLY A 372 22.41 18.25 40.60
CA GLY A 372 21.87 19.32 41.42
C GLY A 372 22.06 20.71 40.79
N ASP A 373 23.28 20.99 40.31
CA ASP A 373 23.62 22.24 39.64
C ASP A 373 22.83 22.42 38.34
N ALA A 374 22.71 21.36 37.52
CA ALA A 374 21.93 21.41 36.28
C ALA A 374 20.43 21.64 36.55
N LEU A 375 19.87 21.00 37.57
CA LEU A 375 18.48 21.21 37.99
C LEU A 375 18.24 22.64 38.47
N ALA A 376 19.14 23.17 39.30
CA ALA A 376 19.05 24.55 39.77
C ALA A 376 19.13 25.54 38.58
N ALA A 377 20.10 25.37 37.69
CA ALA A 377 20.28 26.21 36.51
C ALA A 377 19.05 26.19 35.58
N ASN A 378 18.52 25.00 35.28
CA ASN A 378 17.34 24.87 34.42
C ASN A 378 16.05 25.39 35.07
N ASN A 379 15.91 25.28 36.40
CA ASN A 379 14.78 25.87 37.13
C ASN A 379 14.79 27.40 37.10
N VAL A 380 15.96 28.03 37.21
CA VAL A 380 16.10 29.50 37.10
C VAL A 380 15.63 29.99 35.73
N VAL A 381 16.01 29.31 34.66
CA VAL A 381 15.56 29.63 33.29
C VAL A 381 14.04 29.50 33.16
N ARG A 382 13.47 28.40 33.67
CA ARG A 382 12.01 28.20 33.66
C ARG A 382 11.26 29.26 34.46
N GLU A 383 11.79 29.69 35.59
CA GLU A 383 11.20 30.76 36.41
C GLU A 383 11.25 32.12 35.68
N GLN A 384 12.34 32.40 34.95
CA GLN A 384 12.46 33.58 34.10
C GLN A 384 11.42 33.55 32.97
N ASP A 385 11.24 32.41 32.29
CA ASP A 385 10.23 32.23 31.25
C ASP A 385 8.80 32.47 31.77
N HIS A 386 8.47 31.94 32.95
CA HIS A 386 7.17 32.15 33.61
C HIS A 386 6.94 33.63 33.98
N LYS A 387 7.97 34.34 34.44
CA LYS A 387 7.89 35.79 34.75
C LYS A 387 7.67 36.64 33.50
N THR A 388 8.31 36.31 32.38
CA THR A 388 8.03 36.94 31.07
C THR A 388 6.63 36.64 30.53
N MET A 389 6.07 35.47 30.83
CA MET A 389 4.73 35.09 30.35
C MET A 389 3.61 35.83 31.11
N ASN A 390 3.78 36.07 32.41
CA ASN A 390 2.82 36.82 33.24
C ASN A 390 2.78 38.33 32.93
N ASN A 391 3.84 38.90 32.34
CA ASN A 391 3.86 40.31 31.94
C ASN A 391 3.19 40.57 30.56
N SER A 392 2.78 39.52 29.84
CA SER A 392 2.11 39.64 28.53
C SER A 392 0.57 39.66 28.59
N THR A 393 -0.02 39.54 29.77
CA THR A 393 -1.48 39.64 29.97
C THR A 393 -1.83 41.00 30.57
N PHE A 394 -1.94 42.01 29.70
CA PHE A 394 -2.50 43.30 30.10
C PHE A 394 -4.02 43.16 30.28
N GLY A 395 -4.50 43.20 31.52
CA GLY A 395 -5.93 43.33 31.76
C GLY A 395 -6.42 43.15 33.20
N TRP A 396 -6.26 44.21 33.99
CA TRP A 396 -7.09 44.58 35.15
C TRP A 396 -6.90 43.82 36.49
N ASN A 397 -6.50 44.63 37.48
CA ASN A 397 -6.73 44.50 38.93
C ASN A 397 -6.24 43.24 39.64
N SER A 398 -5.20 43.42 40.47
CA SER A 398 -5.33 43.20 41.92
C SER A 398 -4.03 43.64 42.61
N SER A 399 -4.04 44.84 43.17
CA SER A 399 -3.11 45.22 44.23
C SER A 399 -3.67 44.64 45.52
N ILE A 400 -3.21 43.46 45.92
CA ILE A 400 -3.50 42.90 47.25
C ILE A 400 -2.25 42.18 47.79
N HIS A 401 -1.97 42.49 49.06
CA HIS A 401 -0.97 41.95 49.99
C HIS A 401 0.45 42.53 49.85
N ASN A 402 1.09 43.07 50.89
CA ASN A 402 1.00 42.69 52.29
C ASN A 402 1.32 43.84 53.26
N SER A 403 0.43 44.02 54.21
CA SER A 403 0.59 44.76 55.46
C SER A 403 1.40 43.91 56.43
N TYR A 404 2.52 44.43 56.94
CA TYR A 404 3.08 44.01 58.23
C TYR A 404 3.70 45.20 58.98
N ASN A 405 2.93 45.67 59.97
CA ASN A 405 3.32 46.00 61.34
C ASN A 405 4.47 46.99 61.59
N ILE A 406 4.10 48.26 61.81
CA ILE A 406 4.83 49.16 62.71
C ILE A 406 4.16 49.08 64.09
N LEU A 407 4.87 48.50 65.05
CA LEU A 407 4.53 48.59 66.48
C LEU A 407 5.02 49.94 67.01
N THR A 408 4.11 50.87 67.26
CA THR A 408 4.33 52.01 68.15
C THR A 408 3.87 51.65 69.55
N SER A 409 4.80 51.48 70.49
CA SER A 409 4.51 51.42 71.93
C SER A 409 4.60 52.82 72.53
N ASN A 410 3.51 53.22 73.17
CA ASN A 410 3.38 54.39 74.03
C ASN A 410 4.07 54.20 75.39
N HIS A 411 4.13 55.33 76.11
CA HIS A 411 4.34 55.58 77.57
C HIS A 411 5.67 56.30 77.86
N ALA A 412 5.76 57.38 78.63
CA ALA A 412 4.80 58.15 79.43
C ALA A 412 5.42 59.55 79.71
N GLY A 413 4.60 60.54 80.12
CA GLY A 413 5.15 61.81 80.62
C GLY A 413 4.12 62.94 80.73
N GLN A 414 3.36 62.91 81.82
CA GLN A 414 2.33 63.83 82.31
C GLN A 414 2.50 65.35 82.02
N LYS A 415 1.41 65.98 81.57
CA LYS A 415 0.98 67.36 81.96
C LYS A 415 0.17 67.21 83.26
N VAL A 416 0.10 68.12 84.24
CA VAL A 416 -0.27 69.57 84.37
C VAL A 416 0.04 69.94 85.87
N PRO A 417 -0.31 71.09 86.51
CA PRO A 417 -0.57 72.52 86.18
C PRO A 417 0.37 73.47 87.00
N GLY A 418 0.43 74.80 86.92
CA GLY A 418 -0.54 75.84 86.57
C GLY A 418 -1.25 76.42 87.82
N LYS A 419 -0.61 77.38 88.53
CA LYS A 419 -1.06 78.34 89.61
C LYS A 419 0.12 78.52 90.59
N SER A 420 0.49 79.64 91.19
CA SER A 420 -0.11 80.96 91.43
C SER A 420 1.00 81.88 91.96
N ALA A 421 1.07 83.15 91.55
CA ALA A 421 1.90 84.17 92.20
C ALA A 421 1.07 85.44 92.40
N SER A 422 0.73 85.72 93.65
CA SER A 422 0.40 87.04 94.20
C SER A 422 0.14 86.85 95.70
N ILE A 423 0.52 87.85 96.50
CA ILE A 423 0.45 87.96 97.97
C ILE A 423 1.77 87.59 98.68
N ALA A 424 2.63 88.59 98.90
CA ALA A 424 3.22 88.92 100.21
C ALA A 424 4.29 90.02 100.08
N GLU A 425 3.89 91.24 99.72
CA GLU A 425 4.75 92.45 99.82
C GLU A 425 4.49 93.26 101.11
N GLN A 426 3.77 92.69 102.10
CA GLN A 426 3.43 93.36 103.36
C GLN A 426 3.95 92.65 104.62
N SER A 427 4.80 91.62 104.49
CA SER A 427 5.40 90.93 105.66
C SER A 427 6.91 91.13 105.77
N ILE A 428 7.51 91.99 104.93
CA ILE A 428 8.95 92.28 104.94
C ILE A 428 9.23 93.50 105.83
N GLU A 429 8.34 94.50 105.86
CA GLU A 429 8.50 95.70 106.70
C GLU A 429 8.33 95.40 108.20
N ASP A 430 7.38 94.51 108.59
CA ASP A 430 7.23 94.03 109.97
C ASP A 430 8.40 93.14 110.45
N LEU A 431 9.17 92.57 109.52
CA LEU A 431 10.34 91.73 109.83
C LEU A 431 11.61 92.56 110.03
N ILE A 432 11.72 93.69 109.31
CA ILE A 432 12.85 94.62 109.40
C ILE A 432 12.84 95.37 110.74
N GLU A 433 11.66 95.75 111.26
CA GLU A 433 11.53 96.42 112.56
C GLU A 433 11.90 95.50 113.76
N LYS A 434 11.66 94.18 113.61
CA LYS A 434 12.08 93.16 114.60
C LYS A 434 13.56 92.77 114.51
N LEU A 435 14.19 92.94 113.35
CA LEU A 435 15.63 92.68 113.16
C LEU A 435 16.51 93.84 113.65
N GLN A 436 16.02 95.09 113.58
CA GLN A 436 16.78 96.27 114.01
C GLN A 436 16.84 96.46 115.54
N THR A 437 15.91 95.85 116.30
CA THR A 437 15.85 95.99 117.77
C THR A 437 16.43 94.80 118.56
N GLY A 438 16.89 93.75 117.87
CA GLY A 438 17.31 92.49 118.52
C GLY A 438 18.81 92.15 118.48
N LEU A 439 19.67 93.00 117.91
CA LEU A 439 21.08 92.67 117.65
C LEU A 439 22.07 93.59 118.37
N GLU A 440 21.93 93.67 119.69
CA GLU A 440 23.08 93.94 120.57
C GLU A 440 23.35 92.70 121.42
N VAL A 441 24.09 91.74 120.87
CA VAL A 441 24.74 90.71 121.69
C VAL A 441 26.14 90.46 121.15
N LYS A 442 27.14 90.92 121.91
CA LYS A 442 28.52 90.50 121.79
C LYS A 442 28.60 89.01 122.12
N ASP A 443 28.90 88.15 121.14
CA ASP A 443 29.37 86.79 121.44
C ASP A 443 30.17 86.19 120.28
N VAL A 444 31.36 85.67 120.59
CA VAL A 444 32.36 85.09 119.66
C VAL A 444 31.80 83.91 118.83
N LYS A 445 30.71 83.29 119.29
CA LYS A 445 30.03 82.17 118.61
C LYS A 445 29.23 82.58 117.35
N LEU A 446 28.89 83.86 117.20
CA LEU A 446 28.17 84.33 116.01
C LEU A 446 29.10 84.47 114.79
N SER A 447 30.38 84.79 115.02
CA SER A 447 31.39 84.91 113.96
C SER A 447 31.71 83.56 113.31
N GLU A 448 31.87 82.49 114.11
CA GLU A 448 32.08 81.14 113.57
C GLU A 448 30.85 80.65 112.76
N MET A 449 29.65 81.04 113.17
CA MET A 449 28.43 80.73 112.42
C MET A 449 28.38 81.48 111.08
N ILE A 450 28.79 82.76 111.07
CA ILE A 450 28.90 83.56 109.85
C ILE A 450 29.92 82.95 108.89
N ASP A 451 31.11 82.55 109.36
CA ASP A 451 32.15 81.93 108.53
C ASP A 451 31.66 80.61 107.89
N VAL A 452 30.88 79.80 108.63
CA VAL A 452 30.29 78.56 108.10
C VAL A 452 29.25 78.85 107.02
N TYR A 453 28.40 79.87 107.19
CA TYR A 453 27.44 80.27 106.18
C TYR A 453 28.13 80.89 104.96
N GLU A 454 29.19 81.67 105.15
CA GLU A 454 29.98 82.27 104.08
C GLU A 454 30.71 81.22 103.25
N HIS A 455 31.36 80.23 103.89
CA HIS A 455 31.95 79.10 103.19
C HIS A 455 30.90 78.27 102.44
N LYS A 456 29.71 78.09 103.02
CA LYS A 456 28.62 77.38 102.34
C LYS A 456 28.08 78.18 101.16
N LEU A 457 28.00 79.50 101.26
CA LEU A 457 27.62 80.38 100.16
C LEU A 457 28.63 80.31 99.02
N GLN A 458 29.93 80.39 99.33
CA GLN A 458 31.01 80.25 98.35
C GLN A 458 31.01 78.86 97.69
N SER A 459 30.80 77.80 98.47
CA SER A 459 30.67 76.43 97.94
C SER A 459 29.46 76.28 97.01
N MET A 460 28.33 76.91 97.35
CA MET A 460 27.14 76.93 96.51
C MET A 460 27.36 77.75 95.23
N GLN A 461 28.04 78.90 95.31
CA GLN A 461 28.41 79.70 94.14
C GLN A 461 29.37 78.95 93.21
N MET A 462 30.38 78.25 93.74
CA MET A 462 31.25 77.40 92.91
C MET A 462 30.47 76.25 92.25
N ARG A 463 29.51 75.64 92.97
CA ARG A 463 28.65 74.60 92.39
C ARG A 463 27.73 75.17 91.31
N GLU A 464 27.18 76.36 91.51
CA GLU A 464 26.38 77.07 90.52
C GLU A 464 27.19 77.37 89.26
N GLN A 465 28.42 77.86 89.40
CA GLN A 465 29.33 78.10 88.27
C GLN A 465 29.63 76.80 87.51
N GLN A 466 29.93 75.71 88.22
CA GLN A 466 30.16 74.40 87.59
C GLN A 466 28.92 73.87 86.83
N LEU A 467 27.71 74.09 87.38
CA LEU A 467 26.47 73.72 86.70
C LEU A 467 26.22 74.59 85.46
N GLN A 468 26.58 75.87 85.51
CA GLN A 468 26.47 76.78 84.38
C GLN A 468 27.43 76.38 83.24
N ASP A 469 28.69 76.08 83.57
CA ASP A 469 29.68 75.60 82.60
C ASP A 469 29.24 74.27 81.96
N LEU A 470 28.67 73.36 82.75
CA LEU A 470 28.15 72.08 82.24
C LEU A 470 26.92 72.27 81.34
N LEU A 471 26.04 73.23 81.68
CA LEU A 471 24.90 73.59 80.87
C LEU A 471 25.33 74.18 79.52
N GLU A 472 26.33 75.07 79.52
CA GLU A 472 26.90 75.66 78.31
C GLU A 472 27.56 74.58 77.43
N ALA A 473 28.37 73.70 78.02
CA ALA A 473 28.99 72.58 77.32
C ALA A 473 27.96 71.63 76.69
N LYS A 474 26.87 71.31 77.41
CA LYS A 474 25.78 70.47 76.87
C LYS A 474 25.05 71.17 75.74
N THR A 475 24.79 72.47 75.85
CA THR A 475 24.14 73.26 74.80
C THR A 475 24.99 73.27 73.53
N LEU A 476 26.30 73.48 73.64
CA LEU A 476 27.22 73.41 72.51
C LEU A 476 27.30 72.01 71.88
N ALA A 477 27.28 70.95 72.71
CA ALA A 477 27.27 69.57 72.22
C ALA A 477 25.99 69.26 71.41
N VAL A 478 24.82 69.72 71.88
CA VAL A 478 23.55 69.56 71.17
C VAL A 478 23.58 70.30 69.82
N VAL A 479 24.05 71.55 69.78
CA VAL A 479 24.17 72.31 68.52
C VAL A 479 25.11 71.61 67.52
N ARG A 480 26.22 71.02 68.00
CA ARG A 480 27.12 70.23 67.15
C ARG A 480 26.45 68.97 66.63
N ALA A 481 25.70 68.25 67.47
CA ALA A 481 24.96 67.06 67.06
C ALA A 481 23.90 67.40 65.99
N ASP A 482 23.13 68.47 66.17
CA ASP A 482 22.11 68.91 65.20
C ASP A 482 22.72 69.29 63.86
N ARG A 483 23.89 69.96 63.86
CA ARG A 483 24.62 70.26 62.63
C ARG A 483 25.00 68.99 61.88
N VAL A 484 25.51 67.97 62.58
CA VAL A 484 25.89 66.69 61.97
C VAL A 484 24.66 65.95 61.44
N ILE A 485 23.55 65.93 62.19
CA ILE A 485 22.29 65.32 61.74
C ILE A 485 21.78 66.01 60.47
N SER A 486 21.82 67.34 60.41
CA SER A 486 21.41 68.10 59.22
C SER A 486 22.28 67.77 58.00
N GLN A 487 23.60 67.67 58.18
CA GLN A 487 24.52 67.25 57.10
C GLN A 487 24.24 65.83 56.60
N PHE A 488 23.98 64.88 57.50
CA PHE A 488 23.61 63.51 57.09
C PHE A 488 22.28 63.46 56.34
N ARG A 489 21.29 64.28 56.73
CA ARG A 489 20.01 64.39 56.02
C ARG A 489 20.20 64.95 54.61
N SER A 490 21.02 66.00 54.44
CA SER A 490 21.31 66.56 53.10
C SER A 490 22.00 65.53 52.19
N ARG A 491 23.06 64.89 52.68
CA ARG A 491 23.79 63.87 51.91
C ARG A 491 22.91 62.69 51.51
N ARG A 492 22.00 62.28 52.41
CA ARG A 492 21.05 61.22 52.10
C ARG A 492 20.07 61.65 51.01
N ALA A 493 19.53 62.87 51.08
CA ALA A 493 18.64 63.39 50.04
C ALA A 493 19.33 63.52 48.68
N GLU A 494 20.59 63.98 48.66
CA GLU A 494 21.42 64.05 47.45
C GLU A 494 21.66 62.66 46.84
N ALA A 495 22.07 61.67 47.65
CA ALA A 495 22.27 60.30 47.19
C ALA A 495 20.96 59.65 46.69
N GLU A 496 19.82 59.93 47.33
CA GLU A 496 18.52 59.45 46.89
C GLU A 496 18.10 60.08 45.55
N ALA A 497 18.40 61.38 45.34
CA ALA A 497 18.15 62.08 44.08
C ALA A 497 19.02 61.54 42.93
N GLU A 498 20.31 61.29 43.18
CA GLU A 498 21.23 60.68 42.21
C GLU A 498 20.77 59.27 41.82
N ASN A 499 20.40 58.44 42.81
CA ASN A 499 19.86 57.11 42.54
C ASN A 499 18.57 57.15 41.71
N CYS A 500 17.70 58.14 41.96
CA CYS A 500 16.49 58.32 41.15
C CYS A 500 16.84 58.69 39.70
N SER A 501 17.81 59.58 39.50
CA SER A 501 18.30 59.97 38.17
C SER A 501 18.88 58.78 37.39
N ILE A 502 19.75 57.98 38.04
CA ILE A 502 20.34 56.79 37.43
C ILE A 502 19.27 55.77 37.04
N ARG A 503 18.27 55.52 37.90
CA ARG A 503 17.15 54.62 37.57
C ARG A 503 16.35 55.10 36.37
N ASN A 504 16.10 56.40 36.25
CA ASN A 504 15.40 56.96 35.09
C ASN A 504 16.23 56.80 33.81
N MET A 505 17.53 57.07 33.88
CA MET A 505 18.44 56.90 32.76
C MET A 505 18.49 55.43 32.30
N LEU A 506 18.61 54.49 33.24
CA LEU A 506 18.62 53.05 32.96
C LEU A 506 17.33 52.60 32.27
N ARG A 507 16.16 53.03 32.76
CA ARG A 507 14.86 52.76 32.10
C ARG A 507 14.80 53.29 30.67
N THR A 508 15.36 54.48 30.39
CA THR A 508 15.40 55.00 29.02
C THR A 508 16.35 54.23 28.11
N PHE A 509 17.45 53.71 28.64
CA PHE A 509 18.37 52.86 27.89
C PHE A 509 17.78 51.48 27.61
N GLU A 510 17.13 50.86 28.60
CA GLU A 510 16.41 49.60 28.42
C GLU A 510 15.35 49.73 27.31
N LYS A 511 14.51 50.76 27.38
CA LYS A 511 13.49 51.02 26.37
C LYS A 511 14.07 51.18 24.96
N ARG A 512 15.18 51.92 24.81
CA ARG A 512 15.84 52.05 23.50
C ARG A 512 16.41 50.72 23.00
N THR A 513 16.94 49.91 23.91
CA THR A 513 17.49 48.59 23.57
C THR A 513 16.39 47.65 23.08
N GLU A 514 15.23 47.65 23.75
CA GLU A 514 14.03 46.92 23.32
C GLU A 514 13.57 47.37 21.92
N GLU A 515 13.50 48.69 21.66
CA GLU A 515 13.15 49.24 20.34
C GLU A 515 14.11 48.80 19.23
N TYR A 516 15.42 48.74 19.50
CA TYR A 516 16.40 48.24 18.53
C TYR A 516 16.29 46.73 18.30
N GLN A 517 16.05 45.96 19.36
CA GLN A 517 15.88 44.52 19.28
C GLN A 517 14.61 44.16 18.48
N GLU A 518 13.51 44.89 18.67
CA GLU A 518 12.29 44.72 17.89
C GLU A 518 12.52 45.01 16.40
N LYS A 519 13.23 46.11 16.08
CA LYS A 519 13.61 46.42 14.69
C LYS A 519 14.46 45.33 14.05
N LEU A 520 15.44 44.79 14.79
CA LEU A 520 16.28 43.70 14.31
C LEU A 520 15.47 42.43 14.06
N GLN A 521 14.59 42.05 14.99
CA GLN A 521 13.70 40.90 14.83
C GLN A 521 12.77 41.04 13.62
N ASN A 522 12.23 42.24 13.39
CA ASN A 522 11.39 42.52 12.22
C ASN A 522 12.17 42.41 10.91
N MET A 523 13.41 42.90 10.89
CA MET A 523 14.30 42.78 9.72
C MET A 523 14.65 41.31 9.43
N THR A 524 15.02 40.53 10.45
CA THR A 524 15.29 39.09 10.28
C THR A 524 14.05 38.31 9.84
N ALA A 525 12.87 38.68 10.35
CA ALA A 525 11.61 38.06 9.93
C ALA A 525 11.32 38.36 8.45
N LEU A 526 11.57 39.59 8.00
CA LEU A 526 11.40 39.96 6.59
C LEU A 526 12.37 39.20 5.68
N GLU A 527 13.63 39.06 6.10
CA GLU A 527 14.65 38.30 5.37
C GLU A 527 14.30 36.81 5.25
N THR A 528 13.84 36.19 6.35
CA THR A 528 13.36 34.80 6.29
C THR A 528 12.15 34.64 5.39
N ASN A 529 11.19 35.58 5.41
CA ASN A 529 10.04 35.57 4.51
C ASN A 529 10.46 35.71 3.05
N TYR A 530 11.43 36.57 2.76
CA TYR A 530 11.99 36.73 1.41
C TYR A 530 12.65 35.43 0.92
N ASN A 531 13.46 34.79 1.77
CA ASN A 531 14.11 33.53 1.44
C ASN A 531 13.12 32.38 1.23
N ASN A 532 12.04 32.32 2.04
CA ASN A 532 10.96 31.36 1.85
C ASN A 532 10.24 31.58 0.51
N LEU A 533 9.95 32.84 0.16
CA LEU A 533 9.32 33.17 -1.12
C LEU A 533 10.23 32.82 -2.31
N LEU A 534 11.55 32.98 -2.17
CA LEU A 534 12.51 32.59 -3.20
C LEU A 534 12.53 31.07 -3.39
N ALA A 535 12.51 30.29 -2.30
CA ALA A 535 12.43 28.83 -2.35
C ALA A 535 11.10 28.34 -2.96
N GLU A 536 9.98 28.98 -2.62
CA GLU A 536 8.67 28.67 -3.21
C GLU A 536 8.66 28.96 -4.71
N LYS A 537 9.23 30.09 -5.14
CA LYS A 537 9.40 30.42 -6.56
C LYS A 537 10.23 29.36 -7.30
N GLN A 538 11.32 28.87 -6.71
CA GLN A 538 12.13 27.81 -7.31
C GLN A 538 11.35 26.49 -7.43
N LYS A 539 10.58 26.13 -6.40
CA LYS A 539 9.72 24.94 -6.42
C LYS A 539 8.64 25.05 -7.50
N LEU A 540 8.01 26.21 -7.64
CA LEU A 540 7.02 26.46 -8.70
C LEU A 540 7.63 26.36 -10.10
N ALA A 541 8.88 26.82 -10.29
CA ALA A 541 9.58 26.68 -11.56
C ALA A 541 9.83 25.21 -11.93
N LEU A 542 10.28 24.39 -10.96
CA LEU A 542 10.47 22.95 -11.16
C LEU A 542 9.14 22.24 -11.47
N MET A 543 8.07 22.57 -10.74
CA MET A 543 6.73 22.01 -11.02
C MET A 543 6.22 22.40 -12.42
N ALA A 544 6.52 23.62 -12.89
CA ALA A 544 6.16 24.04 -14.24
C ALA A 544 6.93 23.22 -15.30
N GLU A 545 8.22 22.94 -15.07
CA GLU A 545 9.03 22.10 -15.94
C GLU A 545 8.52 20.65 -15.98
N GLU A 546 8.24 20.05 -14.82
CA GLU A 546 7.62 18.72 -14.74
C GLU A 546 6.29 18.65 -15.48
N HIS A 547 5.46 19.69 -15.36
CA HIS A 547 4.18 19.77 -16.08
C HIS A 547 4.40 19.88 -17.60
N THR A 548 5.45 20.56 -18.07
CA THR A 548 5.77 20.59 -19.50
C THR A 548 6.17 19.22 -20.04
N VAL A 549 7.05 18.50 -19.32
CA VAL A 549 7.47 17.13 -19.69
C VAL A 549 6.29 16.16 -19.65
N LEU A 550 5.44 16.25 -18.64
CA LEU A 550 4.26 15.39 -18.53
C LEU A 550 3.27 15.64 -19.68
N LYS A 551 3.12 16.89 -20.11
CA LYS A 551 2.29 17.26 -21.27
C LYS A 551 2.86 16.70 -22.57
N GLU A 552 4.18 16.72 -22.76
CA GLU A 552 4.84 16.09 -23.91
C GLU A 552 4.60 14.57 -23.92
N ASN A 553 4.82 13.90 -22.79
CA ASN A 553 4.56 12.47 -22.65
C ASN A 553 3.09 12.11 -22.91
N TYR A 554 2.14 12.91 -22.41
CA TYR A 554 0.72 12.71 -22.66
C TYR A 554 0.40 12.81 -24.16
N ASN A 555 0.95 13.82 -24.85
CA ASN A 555 0.77 13.99 -26.28
C ASN A 555 1.34 12.80 -27.07
N GLU A 556 2.53 12.30 -26.69
CA GLU A 556 3.11 11.10 -27.32
C GLU A 556 2.24 9.85 -27.13
N GLN A 557 1.70 9.64 -25.93
CA GLN A 557 0.80 8.51 -25.66
C GLN A 557 -0.51 8.64 -26.42
N SER A 558 -1.06 9.86 -26.52
CA SER A 558 -2.25 10.14 -27.33
C SER A 558 -2.01 9.80 -28.80
N GLN A 559 -0.86 10.17 -29.36
CA GLN A 559 -0.52 9.85 -30.75
C GLN A 559 -0.30 8.34 -30.97
N LYS A 560 0.32 7.64 -30.01
CA LYS A 560 0.45 6.17 -30.06
C LYS A 560 -0.91 5.48 -30.04
N LEU A 561 -1.85 5.97 -29.23
CA LEU A 561 -3.21 5.45 -29.17
C LEU A 561 -3.94 5.65 -30.50
N GLU A 562 -3.88 6.86 -31.07
CA GLU A 562 -4.49 7.18 -32.37
C GLU A 562 -3.94 6.29 -33.49
N ASN A 563 -2.62 6.06 -33.52
CA ASN A 563 -1.99 5.14 -34.48
C ASN A 563 -2.44 3.69 -34.30
N ALA A 564 -2.59 3.22 -33.05
CA ALA A 564 -3.08 1.88 -32.75
C ALA A 564 -4.55 1.71 -33.15
N GLU A 565 -5.39 2.72 -32.93
CA GLU A 565 -6.78 2.74 -33.37
C GLU A 565 -6.90 2.68 -34.89
N HIS A 566 -6.07 3.44 -35.62
CA HIS A 566 -6.02 3.37 -37.07
C HIS A 566 -5.63 1.97 -37.56
N MET A 567 -4.58 1.37 -36.99
CA MET A 567 -4.13 0.03 -37.35
C MET A 567 -5.19 -1.04 -37.05
N LEU A 568 -5.89 -0.93 -35.92
CA LEU A 568 -7.00 -1.82 -35.57
C LEU A 568 -8.13 -1.72 -36.61
N ASN A 569 -8.44 -0.51 -37.07
CA ASN A 569 -9.46 -0.30 -38.10
C ASN A 569 -9.05 -0.90 -39.46
N THR A 570 -7.78 -0.78 -39.84
CA THR A 570 -7.25 -1.45 -41.05
C THR A 570 -7.37 -2.97 -40.95
N LEU A 571 -6.95 -3.55 -39.83
CA LEU A 571 -7.07 -5.00 -39.59
C LEU A 571 -8.53 -5.47 -39.59
N ARG A 572 -9.46 -4.65 -39.08
CA ARG A 572 -10.91 -4.94 -39.17
C ARG A 572 -11.38 -4.99 -40.62
N GLN A 573 -10.94 -4.05 -41.47
CA GLN A 573 -11.28 -4.05 -42.90
C GLN A 573 -10.72 -5.28 -43.63
N GLU A 574 -9.47 -5.66 -43.33
CA GLU A 574 -8.86 -6.88 -43.87
C GLU A 574 -9.61 -8.14 -43.42
N HIS A 575 -10.02 -8.21 -42.14
CA HIS A 575 -10.82 -9.32 -41.66
C HIS A 575 -12.18 -9.41 -42.37
N THR A 576 -12.85 -8.27 -42.60
CA THR A 576 -14.12 -8.25 -43.34
C THR A 576 -13.95 -8.74 -44.78
N SER A 577 -12.91 -8.28 -45.50
CA SER A 577 -12.67 -8.72 -46.88
C SER A 577 -12.26 -10.20 -46.96
N LEU A 578 -11.48 -10.69 -46.00
CA LEU A 578 -11.13 -12.10 -45.91
C LEU A 578 -12.36 -12.98 -45.63
N THR A 579 -13.29 -12.49 -44.80
CA THR A 579 -14.56 -13.17 -44.51
C THR A 579 -15.43 -13.25 -45.76
N GLU A 580 -15.54 -12.15 -46.53
CA GLU A 580 -16.24 -12.13 -47.81
C GLU A 580 -15.61 -13.10 -48.82
N MET A 581 -14.28 -13.15 -48.91
CA MET A 581 -13.57 -14.10 -49.78
C MET A 581 -13.85 -15.55 -49.37
N HIS A 582 -13.84 -15.85 -48.07
CA HIS A 582 -14.21 -17.17 -47.55
C HIS A 582 -15.66 -17.56 -47.93
N GLU A 583 -16.59 -16.60 -47.89
CA GLU A 583 -17.98 -16.82 -48.31
C GLU A 583 -18.09 -17.12 -49.81
N ILE A 584 -17.36 -16.39 -50.65
CA ILE A 584 -17.29 -16.65 -52.09
C ILE A 584 -16.70 -18.04 -52.35
N LEU A 585 -15.59 -18.38 -51.70
CA LEU A 585 -14.92 -19.66 -51.88
C LEU A 585 -15.81 -20.84 -51.45
N ARG A 586 -16.55 -20.68 -50.34
CA ARG A 586 -17.55 -21.64 -49.86
C ARG A 586 -18.65 -21.86 -50.89
N LYS A 587 -19.24 -20.80 -51.45
CA LYS A 587 -20.25 -20.89 -52.53
C LYS A 587 -19.71 -21.58 -53.78
N HIS A 588 -18.47 -21.27 -54.16
CA HIS A 588 -17.83 -21.90 -55.30
C HIS A 588 -17.60 -23.41 -55.07
N HIS A 589 -17.11 -23.78 -53.88
CA HIS A 589 -16.94 -25.17 -53.48
C HIS A 589 -18.27 -25.95 -53.54
N GLU A 590 -19.35 -25.34 -53.05
CA GLU A 590 -20.69 -25.93 -53.08
C GLU A 590 -21.21 -26.13 -54.52
N THR A 591 -20.94 -25.16 -55.40
CA THR A 591 -21.27 -25.26 -56.85
C THR A 591 -20.47 -26.37 -57.53
N LEU A 592 -19.16 -26.46 -57.27
CA LEU A 592 -18.30 -27.51 -57.81
C LEU A 592 -18.76 -28.89 -57.33
N LYS A 593 -19.15 -29.01 -56.07
CA LYS A 593 -19.71 -30.26 -55.53
C LYS A 593 -20.96 -30.69 -56.30
N GLN A 594 -21.90 -29.77 -56.54
CA GLN A 594 -23.10 -30.04 -57.35
C GLN A 594 -22.75 -30.45 -58.79
N GLN A 595 -21.80 -29.77 -59.44
CA GLN A 595 -21.35 -30.15 -60.79
C GLN A 595 -20.73 -31.54 -60.83
N ASN A 596 -19.97 -31.92 -59.80
CA ASN A 596 -19.35 -33.23 -59.69
C ASN A 596 -20.41 -34.33 -59.50
N GLU A 597 -21.43 -34.10 -58.65
CA GLU A 597 -22.57 -35.01 -58.49
C GLU A 597 -23.32 -35.23 -59.83
N VAL A 598 -23.61 -34.18 -60.58
CA VAL A 598 -24.24 -34.28 -61.91
C VAL A 598 -23.35 -35.03 -62.91
N SER A 599 -22.03 -34.82 -62.85
CA SER A 599 -21.08 -35.49 -63.73
C SER A 599 -20.99 -36.99 -63.42
N LEU A 600 -21.00 -37.38 -62.14
CA LEU A 600 -21.08 -38.77 -61.69
C LEU A 600 -22.38 -39.44 -62.16
N GLU A 601 -23.53 -38.75 -62.11
CA GLU A 601 -24.78 -39.28 -62.65
C GLU A 601 -24.71 -39.51 -64.17
N LYS A 602 -24.13 -38.57 -64.92
CA LYS A 602 -23.91 -38.73 -66.37
C LYS A 602 -22.99 -39.91 -66.68
N GLN A 603 -21.91 -40.07 -65.92
CA GLN A 603 -20.99 -41.21 -66.05
C GLN A 603 -21.71 -42.53 -65.75
N GLY A 604 -22.60 -42.56 -64.76
CA GLY A 604 -23.45 -43.72 -64.46
C GLY A 604 -24.40 -44.07 -65.60
N LYS A 605 -25.00 -43.08 -66.27
CA LYS A 605 -25.86 -43.30 -67.46
C LYS A 605 -25.07 -43.82 -68.65
N LEU A 606 -23.91 -43.23 -68.94
CA LEU A 606 -23.02 -43.68 -70.02
C LEU A 606 -22.49 -45.10 -69.77
N SER A 607 -22.17 -45.44 -68.52
CA SER A 607 -21.75 -46.81 -68.16
C SER A 607 -22.85 -47.85 -68.40
N ARG A 608 -24.13 -47.50 -68.19
CA ARG A 608 -25.27 -48.38 -68.54
C ARG A 608 -25.42 -48.54 -70.05
N GLN A 609 -25.32 -47.46 -70.81
CA GLN A 609 -25.36 -47.51 -72.28
C GLN A 609 -24.21 -48.32 -72.86
N LEU A 610 -23.01 -48.21 -72.26
CA LEU A 610 -21.85 -49.03 -72.65
C LEU A 610 -22.13 -50.52 -72.43
N LYS A 611 -22.70 -50.90 -71.28
CA LYS A 611 -23.08 -52.30 -71.00
C LYS A 611 -24.14 -52.85 -71.96
N GLU A 612 -25.10 -52.02 -72.36
CA GLU A 612 -26.11 -52.39 -73.36
C GLU A 612 -25.47 -52.55 -74.76
N SER A 613 -24.55 -51.67 -75.14
CA SER A 613 -23.81 -51.80 -76.39
C SER A 613 -22.91 -53.04 -76.40
N GLU A 614 -22.22 -53.34 -75.29
CA GLU A 614 -21.41 -54.56 -75.14
C GLU A 614 -22.24 -55.84 -75.27
N SER A 615 -23.47 -55.85 -74.74
CA SER A 615 -24.36 -57.02 -74.87
C SER A 615 -24.85 -57.19 -76.32
N MET A 616 -25.09 -56.09 -77.04
CA MET A 616 -25.43 -56.10 -78.46
C MET A 616 -24.24 -56.49 -79.36
N VAL A 617 -23.01 -56.10 -79.01
CA VAL A 617 -21.81 -56.57 -79.71
C VAL A 617 -21.65 -58.08 -79.54
N LYS A 618 -21.89 -58.62 -78.34
CA LYS A 618 -21.85 -60.08 -78.11
C LYS A 618 -22.90 -60.84 -78.92
N SER A 619 -24.11 -60.30 -79.08
CA SER A 619 -25.14 -60.95 -79.91
C SER A 619 -24.77 -60.91 -81.39
N LEU A 620 -24.22 -59.80 -81.88
CA LEU A 620 -23.73 -59.68 -83.26
C LEU A 620 -22.55 -60.62 -83.53
N GLN A 621 -21.59 -60.75 -82.60
CA GLN A 621 -20.49 -61.72 -82.73
C GLN A 621 -21.00 -63.17 -82.86
N LYS A 622 -22.06 -63.52 -82.13
CA LYS A 622 -22.68 -64.84 -82.26
C LYS A 622 -23.29 -65.04 -83.66
N THR A 623 -23.99 -64.05 -84.21
CA THR A 623 -24.55 -64.14 -85.56
C THR A 623 -23.47 -64.22 -86.64
N VAL A 624 -22.34 -63.54 -86.47
CA VAL A 624 -21.20 -63.64 -87.39
C VAL A 624 -20.62 -65.05 -87.39
N SER A 625 -20.45 -65.66 -86.21
CA SER A 625 -19.98 -67.05 -86.10
C SER A 625 -20.93 -68.05 -86.77
N GLU A 626 -22.25 -67.83 -86.68
CA GLU A 626 -23.24 -68.68 -87.36
C GLU A 626 -23.17 -68.55 -88.89
N ILE A 627 -22.90 -67.34 -89.41
CA ILE A 627 -22.71 -67.10 -90.85
C ILE A 627 -21.39 -67.71 -91.34
N GLU A 628 -20.31 -67.63 -90.56
CA GLU A 628 -19.03 -68.26 -90.88
C GLU A 628 -19.15 -69.80 -91.00
N GLU A 629 -19.90 -70.45 -90.09
CA GLU A 629 -20.19 -71.88 -90.20
C GLU A 629 -20.99 -72.24 -91.46
N GLN A 630 -21.95 -71.39 -91.86
CA GLN A 630 -22.72 -71.60 -93.10
C GLN A 630 -21.82 -71.46 -94.34
N LEU A 631 -20.93 -70.47 -94.36
CA LEU A 631 -19.95 -70.27 -95.44
C LEU A 631 -19.00 -71.46 -95.56
N GLN A 632 -18.57 -72.04 -94.44
CA GLN A 632 -17.69 -73.21 -94.44
C GLN A 632 -18.37 -74.46 -95.00
N LYS A 633 -19.67 -74.64 -94.75
CA LYS A 633 -20.47 -75.73 -95.36
C LYS A 633 -20.59 -75.58 -96.87
N LEU A 634 -20.92 -74.38 -97.34
CA LEU A 634 -21.02 -74.08 -98.78
C LEU A 634 -19.66 -74.24 -99.49
N SER A 635 -18.56 -73.89 -98.83
CA SER A 635 -17.21 -74.13 -99.38
C SER A 635 -16.94 -75.63 -99.59
N LYS A 636 -17.32 -76.49 -98.64
CA LYS A 636 -17.19 -77.95 -98.78
C LYS A 636 -18.04 -78.49 -99.92
N GLU A 637 -19.30 -78.06 -100.04
CA GLU A 637 -20.17 -78.47 -101.14
C GLU A 637 -19.59 -78.06 -102.51
N ARG A 638 -18.97 -76.88 -102.58
CA ARG A 638 -18.30 -76.41 -103.80
C ARG A 638 -17.06 -77.25 -104.13
N ASP A 639 -16.27 -77.66 -103.14
CA ASP A 639 -15.12 -78.54 -103.36
C ASP A 639 -15.55 -79.95 -103.83
N ASP A 640 -16.64 -80.51 -103.27
CA ASP A 640 -17.20 -81.81 -103.68
C ASP A 640 -17.74 -81.76 -105.13
N LEU A 641 -18.37 -80.64 -105.51
CA LEU A 641 -18.83 -80.41 -106.89
C LEU A 641 -17.66 -80.28 -107.87
N ASP A 642 -16.58 -79.60 -107.49
CA ASP A 642 -15.36 -79.50 -108.31
C ASP A 642 -14.71 -80.89 -108.51
N GLU A 643 -14.71 -81.75 -107.49
CA GLU A 643 -14.23 -83.13 -107.60
C GLU A 643 -15.12 -83.99 -108.53
N ALA A 644 -16.44 -83.79 -108.48
CA ALA A 644 -17.37 -84.43 -109.40
C ALA A 644 -17.17 -83.99 -110.85
N ILE A 645 -16.92 -82.69 -111.08
CA ILE A 645 -16.60 -82.13 -112.41
C ILE A 645 -15.30 -82.73 -112.94
N GLU A 646 -14.27 -82.89 -112.10
CA GLU A 646 -13.01 -83.52 -112.48
C GLU A 646 -13.19 -85.00 -112.88
N LYS A 647 -14.01 -85.76 -112.14
CA LYS A 647 -14.36 -87.14 -112.52
C LYS A 647 -15.05 -87.22 -113.89
N VAL A 648 -15.95 -86.28 -114.19
CA VAL A 648 -16.63 -86.20 -115.48
C VAL A 648 -15.67 -85.78 -116.60
N ARG A 649 -14.72 -84.88 -116.34
CA ARG A 649 -13.67 -84.53 -117.31
C ARG A 649 -12.78 -85.73 -117.65
N ARG A 650 -12.36 -86.50 -116.64
CA ARG A 650 -11.54 -87.71 -116.85
C ARG A 650 -12.27 -88.82 -117.60
N SER A 651 -13.59 -88.97 -117.41
CA SER A 651 -14.37 -89.94 -118.19
C SER A 651 -14.60 -89.46 -119.63
N LEU A 652 -14.75 -88.15 -119.85
CA LEU A 652 -14.84 -87.56 -121.17
C LEU A 652 -13.53 -87.75 -121.98
N ASP A 653 -12.37 -87.45 -121.39
CA ASP A 653 -11.08 -87.66 -122.05
C ASP A 653 -10.85 -89.13 -122.43
N LYS A 654 -11.28 -90.06 -121.58
CA LYS A 654 -11.17 -91.50 -121.84
C LYS A 654 -12.03 -91.96 -123.03
N THR A 655 -13.27 -91.46 -123.10
CA THR A 655 -14.18 -91.76 -124.22
C THR A 655 -13.77 -91.07 -125.52
N GLU A 656 -13.09 -89.93 -125.45
CA GLU A 656 -12.55 -89.24 -126.63
C GLU A 656 -11.31 -89.94 -127.23
N ILE A 657 -10.48 -90.58 -126.39
CA ILE A 657 -9.39 -91.46 -126.82
C ILE A 657 -9.95 -92.72 -127.51
N GLU A 658 -10.95 -93.37 -126.91
CA GLU A 658 -11.62 -94.56 -127.49
C GLU A 658 -12.30 -94.24 -128.84
N LYS A 659 -12.87 -93.03 -128.98
CA LYS A 659 -13.42 -92.55 -130.26
C LYS A 659 -12.35 -92.40 -131.34
N LYS A 660 -11.19 -91.82 -131.03
CA LYS A 660 -10.10 -91.64 -132.00
C LYS A 660 -9.52 -92.98 -132.47
N GLU A 661 -9.42 -93.98 -131.59
CA GLU A 661 -8.96 -95.33 -131.95
C GLU A 661 -9.96 -96.09 -132.83
N LEU A 662 -11.26 -95.97 -132.55
CA LEU A 662 -12.31 -96.57 -133.39
C LEU A 662 -12.40 -95.93 -134.77
N GLN A 663 -12.16 -94.61 -134.87
CA GLN A 663 -12.20 -93.88 -136.13
C GLN A 663 -10.99 -94.20 -137.04
N GLN A 664 -9.82 -94.51 -136.47
CA GLN A 664 -8.69 -95.07 -137.22
C GLN A 664 -8.91 -96.51 -137.69
N LYS A 665 -9.62 -97.34 -136.91
CA LYS A 665 -9.98 -98.71 -137.33
C LYS A 665 -10.97 -98.73 -138.49
N ILE A 666 -11.97 -97.85 -138.50
CA ILE A 666 -12.97 -97.75 -139.58
C ILE A 666 -12.33 -97.34 -140.90
N THR A 667 -11.48 -96.31 -140.91
CA THR A 667 -10.78 -95.86 -142.13
C THR A 667 -9.81 -96.90 -142.69
N SER A 668 -9.21 -97.74 -141.83
CA SER A 668 -8.35 -98.84 -142.29
C SER A 668 -9.12 -100.00 -142.94
N LEU A 669 -10.35 -100.27 -142.48
CA LEU A 669 -11.19 -101.37 -142.99
C LEU A 669 -11.90 -101.01 -144.30
N GLU A 670 -12.28 -99.74 -144.50
CA GLU A 670 -12.87 -99.27 -145.77
C GLU A 670 -11.90 -99.43 -146.95
N VAL A 671 -10.60 -99.16 -146.75
CA VAL A 671 -9.55 -99.32 -147.77
C VAL A 671 -9.32 -100.81 -148.12
N VAL A 672 -9.50 -101.72 -147.16
CA VAL A 672 -9.34 -103.17 -147.38
C VAL A 672 -10.55 -103.75 -148.12
N CYS A 673 -11.77 -103.30 -147.84
CA CYS A 673 -12.97 -103.77 -148.55
C CYS A 673 -12.98 -103.35 -150.03
N GLN A 674 -12.61 -102.10 -150.37
CA GLN A 674 -12.52 -101.66 -151.78
C GLN A 674 -11.49 -102.46 -152.58
N LYS A 675 -10.40 -102.90 -151.94
CA LYS A 675 -9.34 -103.69 -152.59
C LYS A 675 -9.80 -105.13 -152.88
N HIS A 676 -10.65 -105.71 -152.04
CA HIS A 676 -11.20 -107.06 -152.24
C HIS A 676 -12.33 -107.08 -153.29
N GLU A 677 -13.15 -106.03 -153.39
CA GLU A 677 -14.16 -105.91 -154.44
C GLU A 677 -13.55 -105.82 -155.86
N SER A 678 -12.42 -105.13 -156.00
CA SER A 678 -11.69 -105.04 -157.28
C SER A 678 -11.14 -106.40 -157.74
N VAL A 679 -10.60 -107.20 -156.81
CA VAL A 679 -9.99 -108.51 -157.10
C VAL A 679 -11.05 -109.59 -157.39
N ILE A 680 -12.22 -109.51 -156.74
CA ILE A 680 -13.32 -110.44 -157.00
C ILE A 680 -13.91 -110.21 -158.40
N LYS A 681 -14.03 -108.95 -158.86
CA LYS A 681 -14.52 -108.64 -160.22
C LYS A 681 -13.60 -109.19 -161.32
N GLU A 682 -12.29 -109.05 -161.16
CA GLU A 682 -11.27 -109.55 -162.09
C GLU A 682 -11.24 -111.09 -162.13
N LYS A 683 -11.40 -111.75 -160.98
CA LYS A 683 -11.50 -113.22 -160.87
C LYS A 683 -12.80 -113.82 -161.43
N THR A 684 -13.90 -113.09 -161.41
CA THR A 684 -15.18 -113.55 -161.99
C THR A 684 -15.22 -113.48 -163.52
N GLU A 685 -14.45 -112.58 -164.15
CA GLU A 685 -14.31 -112.51 -165.60
C GLU A 685 -13.38 -113.62 -166.13
N GLU A 686 -12.30 -113.95 -165.40
CA GLU A 686 -11.43 -115.12 -165.69
C GLU A 686 -12.18 -116.46 -165.57
N LEU A 687 -13.13 -116.59 -164.63
CA LEU A 687 -13.92 -117.82 -164.42
C LEU A 687 -14.99 -118.07 -165.49
N GLN A 688 -15.45 -117.00 -166.16
CA GLN A 688 -16.41 -117.10 -167.26
C GLN A 688 -15.71 -117.57 -168.57
N GLU A 689 -14.45 -117.18 -168.78
CA GLU A 689 -13.62 -117.60 -169.94
C GLU A 689 -13.12 -119.06 -169.82
N VAL A 690 -12.89 -119.57 -168.60
CA VAL A 690 -12.51 -120.97 -168.34
C VAL A 690 -13.70 -121.93 -168.43
N LYS A 691 -14.93 -121.46 -168.14
CA LYS A 691 -16.16 -122.27 -168.30
C LYS A 691 -16.52 -122.55 -169.76
N ASP A 692 -16.30 -121.58 -170.65
CA ASP A 692 -16.56 -121.72 -172.08
C ASP A 692 -15.53 -122.61 -172.82
N ASN A 693 -14.35 -122.81 -172.21
CA ASN A 693 -13.33 -123.74 -172.68
C ASN A 693 -13.51 -125.18 -172.12
N LEU A 694 -14.15 -125.36 -170.96
CA LEU A 694 -14.49 -126.69 -170.41
C LEU A 694 -15.63 -127.36 -171.21
N ALA A 695 -16.60 -126.57 -171.69
CA ALA A 695 -17.68 -127.05 -172.56
C ALA A 695 -17.19 -127.58 -173.94
N LYS A 696 -15.97 -127.21 -174.37
CA LYS A 696 -15.34 -127.73 -175.60
C LYS A 696 -14.49 -129.00 -175.34
N HIS A 697 -14.10 -129.26 -174.10
CA HIS A 697 -13.32 -130.46 -173.72
C HIS A 697 -14.17 -131.68 -173.34
N GLU A 698 -15.41 -131.50 -172.89
CA GLU A 698 -16.36 -132.61 -172.64
C GLU A 698 -16.84 -133.27 -173.95
N GLN A 699 -16.92 -132.51 -175.05
CA GLN A 699 -17.23 -133.04 -176.38
C GLN A 699 -16.08 -133.90 -176.98
N ILE A 700 -14.87 -133.84 -176.39
CA ILE A 700 -13.67 -134.61 -176.81
C ILE A 700 -13.38 -135.78 -175.85
N ALA A 701 -13.79 -135.71 -174.58
CA ALA A 701 -13.71 -136.83 -173.64
C ALA A 701 -14.74 -137.96 -173.92
N ALA A 702 -15.77 -137.69 -174.73
CA ALA A 702 -16.73 -138.67 -175.22
C ALA A 702 -16.17 -139.60 -176.34
N MET A 703 -14.93 -139.42 -176.81
CA MET A 703 -14.44 -140.10 -178.03
C MET A 703 -13.11 -140.87 -177.89
N ILE A 704 -12.47 -140.88 -176.72
CA ILE A 704 -11.21 -141.62 -176.50
C ILE A 704 -11.37 -142.61 -175.33
N HIS A 705 -11.73 -143.85 -175.72
CA HIS A 705 -11.14 -145.08 -175.19
C HIS A 705 -11.72 -145.61 -173.85
N ASN A 706 -12.71 -146.51 -173.79
CA ASN A 706 -12.96 -147.66 -174.68
C ASN A 706 -11.66 -148.41 -175.03
N LEU A 707 -11.00 -149.02 -174.03
CA LEU A 707 -10.17 -150.25 -174.10
C LEU A 707 -9.35 -150.40 -172.78
N SER A 708 -9.88 -151.14 -171.82
CA SER A 708 -9.18 -152.14 -170.98
C SER A 708 -10.04 -152.51 -169.75
N SER A 709 -10.49 -153.76 -169.80
CA SER A 709 -11.53 -154.41 -169.00
C SER A 709 -11.06 -154.96 -167.63
N SER A 710 -11.95 -154.94 -166.61
CA SER A 710 -12.41 -156.12 -165.79
C SER A 710 -12.54 -155.89 -164.27
N LYS A 711 -13.76 -156.14 -163.76
CA LYS A 711 -14.14 -156.93 -162.54
C LYS A 711 -14.03 -156.38 -161.07
N ILE A 712 -15.22 -156.35 -160.41
CA ILE A 712 -15.61 -156.85 -159.04
C ILE A 712 -15.22 -155.99 -157.78
N PRO A 713 -15.96 -155.94 -156.63
CA PRO A 713 -17.39 -155.67 -156.23
C PRO A 713 -17.41 -154.57 -155.11
N PRO A 714 -18.17 -154.58 -153.96
CA PRO A 714 -19.57 -154.86 -153.61
C PRO A 714 -20.31 -153.69 -152.86
N LYS A 715 -21.64 -153.87 -152.68
CA LYS A 715 -22.48 -153.60 -151.47
C LYS A 715 -22.70 -152.18 -150.89
N VAL A 716 -24.00 -151.95 -150.61
CA VAL A 716 -24.59 -151.44 -149.33
C VAL A 716 -24.51 -149.92 -149.17
N SER A 717 -25.49 -149.20 -148.62
CA SER A 717 -26.86 -149.44 -148.17
C SER A 717 -27.48 -148.04 -147.93
N PHE A 718 -28.61 -147.88 -147.25
CA PHE A 718 -28.66 -147.48 -145.83
C PHE A 718 -27.35 -147.01 -145.17
#